data_AF-A0A7Y5SMT1-F1
#
_entry.id   AF-A0A7Y5SMT1-F1
#
_cell.length_a   1.000
_cell.length_b   1.000
_cell.length_c   1.000
_cell.angle_alpha   90.00
_cell.angle_beta   90.00
_cell.angle_gamma   90.00
#
_symmetry.space_group_name_H-M   'P 1'
#
loop_
_entity.id
_entity.type
_entity.pdbx_description
1 polymer ?
#
loop_
_entity_poly.entity_id
_entity_poly.type
_entity_poly.pdbx_seq_one_letter_code
_entity_poly.pdbx_strand_id
1 'polypeptide(L)'
;MFPTLRLRGVAVCTLAVSMATLAANAVGSGTALAAESDPKAKTIALDQGFLAPPDPYKPWAYWWWLKANVTRQSITRDLEEMKKQGIGGLLMFDARGYHEDHVPPPESSMDFMGPEWRRMLKFGMEEAGRVGLEMSVNLSICAGALKGPWPVGDDAPKKLVWATAEVAGPGQFHGELPREDWGRFWDVAVIAARHSDSAKKGSGKAAVVEVVDLTGKVVAGKQLAWDVPAGQWTLIRFACVPMEGHEYDVDILDPKAVEGHFNRMGRALLEDAGPLAGKTLTHFYSVSWEGAAPTWSLGLEREFRKYRGYEIRRYMPVLTGLTVEDADVSERFLVDYHKTLSDCFMNHFYGKLRDLCHEAGLKWHSESGGPWDRKIPSFQNADQLAFLARNDMPQGEFWWPKRGLNRPPAITAHIYGKQRAAVEAFTHMRKHWSAYPATLKPEADAAFCDGANHFIWHTFAASPPEFGLPGIVYFAGTHLNPNVTWFKHSGAFLAYLARCQFLLQQGKFVAEVCSYTGDSPYLHWGRGEKWSQEPSLVLGKGYAFDLVNTEVLLERMSVRSGDLVLPDGMRYRMLVVDLASDAAPPQALKKIAELARAGATIVLGRDRPKRAPGLENYPACDEEVRRLAGELWGDAGGQASVRSFGSGRIIAATPIDEALKQAGIAQDFAGPWDYIHRRVGDAEIYFVAGAGEAECTFRVSGKEPEFWDPATGRIRDAVCYRTSEDGRTIVPIALPENGSTFVVFRREAEKRHLVAMSAPAGAVEIAGRSEGGARVRVWQNGSYAFETSAKKAGQLKVEGIAQARPVAGSCEVRFAPGWGAPESISFEELIPWNEHPDEAIRYFSGTATYRNTFELDASQATGLVRLQLGEVCQIAEIRVNGRPLGVVWTAPWSVDLTGAVKPGKNEMEIDVTNLWANRLIGDARLPEEKRRTKTNLQLHRGPAKLRPFQGYTSEDPLMRSGLVGEVTLEFGQERLAD
;
A
#
# COMPACT_ATOMS: atom_id res chain seq x y z
N MET A 1 63.35 -15.21 18.04
CA MET A 1 64.61 -15.07 17.26
C MET A 1 64.81 -16.39 16.52
N PHE A 2 64.60 -16.39 15.19
CA PHE A 2 64.92 -17.36 14.10
C PHE A 2 64.67 -18.89 14.23
N PRO A 3 64.56 -19.66 13.11
CA PRO A 3 64.03 -19.37 11.76
C PRO A 3 63.08 -20.49 11.21
N THR A 4 62.32 -20.24 10.13
CA THR A 4 61.94 -21.28 9.13
C THR A 4 61.50 -20.69 7.77
N LEU A 5 61.70 -21.51 6.72
CA LEU A 5 61.70 -21.26 5.27
C LEU A 5 60.32 -21.38 4.55
N ARG A 6 60.29 -20.84 3.30
CA ARG A 6 59.51 -21.19 2.06
C ARG A 6 58.04 -20.67 1.95
N LEU A 7 57.53 -20.09 0.83
CA LEU A 7 57.55 -20.47 -0.60
C LEU A 7 57.34 -19.28 -1.62
N ARG A 8 57.96 -19.40 -2.82
CA ARG A 8 57.57 -19.11 -4.25
C ARG A 8 56.76 -17.83 -4.59
N GLY A 9 57.13 -16.92 -5.51
CA GLY A 9 57.58 -17.01 -6.93
C GLY A 9 56.38 -16.71 -7.87
N VAL A 10 56.32 -15.75 -8.81
CA VAL A 10 57.17 -15.48 -10.00
C VAL A 10 56.81 -14.09 -10.60
N ALA A 11 57.75 -13.48 -11.33
CA ALA A 11 57.65 -12.19 -12.04
C ALA A 11 57.55 -12.33 -13.59
N VAL A 12 56.73 -11.45 -14.19
CA VAL A 12 56.96 -10.48 -15.31
C VAL A 12 57.57 -10.90 -16.69
N CYS A 13 56.82 -10.46 -17.74
CA CYS A 13 57.13 -10.08 -19.15
C CYS A 13 57.59 -11.11 -20.20
N THR A 14 56.96 -11.14 -21.40
CA THR A 14 57.39 -10.38 -22.61
C THR A 14 56.46 -10.53 -23.86
N LEU A 15 56.37 -9.43 -24.64
CA LEU A 15 56.34 -9.25 -26.11
C LEU A 15 55.15 -9.67 -27.02
N ALA A 16 54.53 -8.60 -27.60
CA ALA A 16 54.31 -8.26 -29.01
C ALA A 16 53.56 -9.20 -29.98
N VAL A 17 52.55 -8.66 -30.68
CA VAL A 17 52.42 -8.62 -32.16
C VAL A 17 51.46 -7.48 -32.56
N SER A 18 51.88 -6.66 -33.54
CA SER A 18 51.01 -5.81 -34.37
C SER A 18 50.95 -6.38 -35.78
N MET A 19 49.76 -6.57 -36.35
CA MET A 19 49.45 -6.26 -37.76
C MET A 19 47.94 -6.27 -38.00
N ALA A 20 47.46 -5.21 -38.64
CA ALA A 20 46.06 -4.95 -38.95
C ALA A 20 45.64 -5.57 -40.29
N THR A 21 44.36 -5.95 -40.42
CA THR A 21 43.52 -5.66 -41.62
C THR A 21 42.03 -5.99 -41.40
N LEU A 22 41.19 -5.00 -41.75
CA LEU A 22 39.78 -4.98 -42.18
C LEU A 22 38.61 -5.57 -41.32
N ALA A 23 37.83 -4.62 -40.79
CA ALA A 23 36.36 -4.47 -40.79
C ALA A 23 35.43 -5.66 -41.14
N ALA A 24 34.48 -5.97 -40.24
CA ALA A 24 33.08 -5.51 -40.36
C ALA A 24 32.17 -6.05 -39.22
N ASN A 25 31.21 -5.20 -38.85
CA ASN A 25 29.93 -5.46 -38.17
C ASN A 25 29.86 -5.54 -36.63
N ALA A 26 29.19 -4.51 -36.13
CA ALA A 26 28.72 -4.31 -34.78
C ALA A 26 27.58 -5.26 -34.40
N VAL A 27 27.68 -5.86 -33.23
CA VAL A 27 26.55 -6.25 -32.38
C VAL A 27 26.96 -5.88 -30.95
N GLY A 28 26.45 -4.75 -30.47
CA GLY A 28 26.64 -4.31 -29.09
C GLY A 28 25.82 -5.19 -28.15
N SER A 29 26.50 -5.99 -27.35
CA SER A 29 25.93 -6.73 -26.24
C SER A 29 25.48 -5.76 -25.15
N GLY A 30 24.17 -5.50 -25.07
CA GLY A 30 23.54 -4.91 -23.90
C GLY A 30 23.62 -5.90 -22.74
N THR A 31 24.39 -5.56 -21.71
CA THR A 31 24.42 -6.28 -20.44
C THR A 31 23.09 -6.04 -19.72
N ALA A 32 22.19 -7.01 -19.80
CA ALA A 32 21.04 -7.11 -18.92
C ALA A 32 21.56 -7.38 -17.49
N LEU A 33 21.37 -6.41 -16.60
CA LEU A 33 21.43 -6.63 -15.16
C LEU A 33 20.24 -7.53 -14.79
N ALA A 34 20.42 -8.84 -14.91
CA ALA A 34 19.60 -9.80 -14.21
C ALA A 34 19.80 -9.54 -12.71
N ALA A 35 18.70 -9.32 -11.98
CA ALA A 35 18.72 -9.37 -10.53
C ALA A 35 19.06 -10.80 -10.11
N GLU A 36 20.36 -11.10 -9.99
CA GLU A 36 20.84 -12.32 -9.35
C GLU A 36 20.48 -12.23 -7.87
N SER A 37 19.51 -13.03 -7.47
CA SER A 37 19.27 -13.36 -6.08
C SER A 37 20.54 -14.00 -5.49
N ASP A 38 21.00 -13.48 -4.36
CA ASP A 38 22.15 -14.02 -3.62
C ASP A 38 21.97 -15.54 -3.40
N PRO A 39 22.84 -16.40 -3.97
CA PRO A 39 22.72 -17.86 -3.87
C PRO A 39 22.96 -18.41 -2.46
N LYS A 40 23.25 -17.55 -1.46
CA LYS A 40 23.57 -17.96 -0.08
C LYS A 40 22.52 -17.62 0.97
N ALA A 41 21.41 -16.96 0.62
CA ALA A 41 20.30 -16.84 1.55
C ALA A 41 19.61 -18.20 1.68
N LYS A 42 19.86 -18.94 2.78
CA LYS A 42 19.07 -20.12 3.13
C LYS A 42 17.59 -19.74 3.05
N THR A 43 16.86 -20.30 2.10
CA THR A 43 15.40 -20.10 2.01
C THR A 43 14.80 -20.62 3.31
N ILE A 44 14.24 -19.72 4.10
CA ILE A 44 13.58 -20.07 5.37
C ILE A 44 12.35 -20.89 5.01
N ALA A 45 12.17 -22.06 5.64
CA ALA A 45 10.99 -22.87 5.44
C ALA A 45 9.73 -22.08 5.82
N LEU A 46 8.64 -22.26 5.05
CA LEU A 46 7.43 -21.45 5.21
C LEU A 46 6.89 -21.48 6.65
N ASP A 47 6.90 -22.65 7.29
CA ASP A 47 6.39 -22.85 8.65
C ASP A 47 7.28 -22.16 9.69
N GLN A 48 8.60 -22.28 9.55
CA GLN A 48 9.55 -21.60 10.43
C GLN A 48 9.43 -20.07 10.32
N GLY A 49 9.36 -19.55 9.09
CA GLY A 49 9.22 -18.11 8.87
C GLY A 49 7.85 -17.55 9.25
N PHE A 50 6.79 -18.37 9.21
CA PHE A 50 5.49 -17.98 9.74
C PHE A 50 5.46 -17.99 11.27
N LEU A 51 6.09 -18.95 11.92
CA LEU A 51 6.15 -18.99 13.39
C LEU A 51 7.01 -17.87 13.95
N ALA A 52 8.13 -17.56 13.28
CA ALA A 52 9.05 -16.50 13.65
C ALA A 52 9.44 -15.63 12.43
N PRO A 53 8.59 -14.66 12.04
CA PRO A 53 8.86 -13.77 10.92
C PRO A 53 10.19 -13.02 11.09
N PRO A 54 11.11 -13.10 10.10
CA PRO A 54 12.34 -12.33 10.11
C PRO A 54 12.09 -10.82 10.04
N ASP A 55 13.04 -10.02 10.50
CA ASP A 55 12.91 -8.55 10.58
C ASP A 55 12.50 -7.87 9.26
N PRO A 56 13.00 -8.26 8.06
CA PRO A 56 12.57 -7.67 6.79
C PRO A 56 11.09 -7.86 6.45
N TYR A 57 10.39 -8.77 7.14
CA TYR A 57 8.96 -9.05 6.94
C TYR A 57 8.08 -8.45 8.04
N LYS A 58 8.66 -7.75 9.03
CA LYS A 58 7.91 -7.06 10.07
C LYS A 58 7.39 -5.71 9.56
N PRO A 59 6.24 -5.22 10.08
CA PRO A 59 5.72 -3.91 9.72
C PRO A 59 6.69 -2.80 10.14
N TRP A 60 6.59 -1.67 9.46
CA TRP A 60 7.29 -0.43 9.81
C TRP A 60 6.33 0.55 10.46
N ALA A 61 6.83 1.68 10.95
CA ALA A 61 6.01 2.79 11.43
C ALA A 61 6.51 4.14 10.93
N TYR A 62 5.59 5.06 10.63
CA TYR A 62 5.93 6.47 10.52
C TYR A 62 6.32 6.99 11.89
N TRP A 63 7.57 7.44 12.04
CA TRP A 63 8.08 8.02 13.27
C TRP A 63 8.13 9.54 13.15
N TRP A 64 7.15 10.19 13.77
CA TRP A 64 6.95 11.63 13.66
C TRP A 64 7.62 12.37 14.82
N TRP A 65 8.56 13.24 14.50
CA TRP A 65 9.02 14.30 15.37
C TRP A 65 8.17 15.53 15.08
N LEU A 66 7.40 16.00 16.06
CA LEU A 66 6.52 17.15 15.87
C LEU A 66 7.31 18.43 16.19
N LYS A 67 7.68 19.22 15.17
CA LYS A 67 8.64 20.33 15.28
C LYS A 67 9.94 19.93 16.00
N ALA A 68 10.49 18.75 15.71
CA ALA A 68 11.67 18.22 16.41
C ALA A 68 11.56 18.15 17.95
N ASN A 69 10.37 18.11 18.56
CA ASN A 69 10.23 17.93 20.01
C ASN A 69 10.62 16.51 20.44
N VAL A 70 11.92 16.26 20.55
CA VAL A 70 12.52 14.98 20.93
C VAL A 70 13.73 15.18 21.84
N THR A 71 14.01 14.18 22.67
CA THR A 71 15.22 14.09 23.49
C THR A 71 15.94 12.79 23.17
N ARG A 72 17.22 12.67 23.55
CA ARG A 72 17.96 11.40 23.39
C ARG A 72 17.25 10.27 24.12
N GLN A 73 16.70 10.55 25.30
CA GLN A 73 15.94 9.57 26.08
C GLN A 73 14.66 9.13 25.36
N SER A 74 13.89 10.06 24.76
CA SER A 74 12.69 9.68 24.02
C SER A 74 13.03 8.88 22.76
N ILE A 75 14.12 9.23 22.05
CA ILE A 75 14.61 8.49 20.89
C ILE A 75 14.98 7.05 21.26
N THR A 76 15.82 6.86 22.28
CA THR A 76 16.22 5.51 22.74
C THR A 76 15.00 4.70 23.15
N ARG A 77 14.11 5.27 23.98
CA ARG A 77 12.88 4.60 24.42
C ARG A 77 12.02 4.17 23.23
N ASP A 78 11.75 5.08 22.31
CA ASP A 78 10.84 4.83 21.19
C ASP A 78 11.37 3.70 20.30
N LEU A 79 12.66 3.72 19.96
CA LEU A 79 13.28 2.70 19.10
C LEU A 79 13.40 1.33 19.80
N GLU A 80 13.71 1.30 21.10
CA GLU A 80 13.72 0.06 21.88
C GLU A 80 12.32 -0.55 21.99
N GLU A 81 11.31 0.27 22.25
CA GLU A 81 9.92 -0.18 22.33
C GLU A 81 9.37 -0.60 20.96
N MET A 82 9.71 0.10 19.87
CA MET A 82 9.40 -0.36 18.51
C MET A 82 9.96 -1.77 18.27
N LYS A 83 11.26 -1.98 18.53
CA LYS A 83 11.90 -3.28 18.31
C LYS A 83 11.26 -4.38 19.16
N LYS A 84 11.00 -4.08 20.44
CA LYS A 84 10.39 -5.00 21.41
C LYS A 84 8.98 -5.42 21.02
N GLN A 85 8.16 -4.51 20.48
CA GLN A 85 6.82 -4.83 20.01
C GLN A 85 6.80 -5.52 18.63
N GLY A 86 7.95 -5.63 17.96
CA GLY A 86 8.06 -6.35 16.68
C GLY A 86 7.92 -5.46 15.44
N ILE A 87 8.23 -4.17 15.54
CA ILE A 87 8.46 -3.31 14.38
C ILE A 87 9.83 -3.63 13.78
N GLY A 88 9.93 -3.70 12.45
CA GLY A 88 11.16 -4.03 11.72
C GLY A 88 11.92 -2.81 11.18
N GLY A 89 11.25 -1.66 11.10
CA GLY A 89 11.86 -0.43 10.62
C GLY A 89 10.95 0.77 10.80
N LEU A 90 11.45 1.94 10.44
CA LEU A 90 10.75 3.20 10.61
C LEU A 90 10.96 4.15 9.45
N LEU A 91 9.99 5.04 9.27
CA LEU A 91 10.05 6.14 8.33
C LEU A 91 10.04 7.45 9.13
N MET A 92 11.21 8.09 9.24
CA MET A 92 11.41 9.29 10.04
C MET A 92 10.92 10.54 9.31
N PHE A 93 10.10 11.30 10.02
CA PHE A 93 9.58 12.60 9.63
C PHE A 93 9.81 13.64 10.73
N ASP A 94 10.11 14.87 10.34
CA ASP A 94 9.88 16.05 11.18
C ASP A 94 8.71 16.83 10.59
N ALA A 95 7.54 16.78 11.25
CA ALA A 95 6.35 17.48 10.78
C ALA A 95 6.46 18.98 11.10
N ARG A 96 6.49 19.79 10.03
CA ARG A 96 6.43 21.26 10.11
C ARG A 96 5.49 21.82 9.04
N GLY A 97 4.70 22.82 9.42
CA GLY A 97 3.88 23.63 8.50
C GLY A 97 2.69 22.91 7.87
N TYR A 98 2.31 21.72 8.35
CA TYR A 98 1.22 20.92 7.81
C TYR A 98 0.12 20.68 8.86
N HIS A 99 -1.06 21.29 8.66
CA HIS A 99 -2.21 21.26 9.59
C HIS A 99 -1.91 21.66 11.06
N GLU A 100 -0.87 22.46 11.28
CA GLU A 100 -0.53 22.98 12.62
C GLU A 100 -1.59 23.93 13.17
N ASP A 101 -2.44 24.51 12.32
CA ASP A 101 -3.57 25.35 12.72
C ASP A 101 -4.69 24.55 13.40
N HIS A 102 -4.74 23.22 13.18
CA HIS A 102 -5.75 22.34 13.77
C HIS A 102 -5.31 21.73 15.10
N VAL A 103 -4.10 21.20 15.15
CA VAL A 103 -3.50 20.58 16.35
C VAL A 103 -2.07 21.11 16.50
N PRO A 104 -1.87 22.31 17.07
CA PRO A 104 -0.56 22.96 17.09
C PRO A 104 0.40 22.14 17.94
N PRO A 105 1.53 21.68 17.38
CA PRO A 105 2.58 21.08 18.20
C PRO A 105 3.26 22.15 19.05
N PRO A 106 3.84 21.79 20.21
CA PRO A 106 4.63 22.72 21.01
C PRO A 106 5.76 23.36 20.20
N GLU A 107 6.09 24.61 20.51
CA GLU A 107 7.25 25.26 19.89
C GLU A 107 8.56 24.57 20.28
N SER A 108 9.52 24.58 19.36
CA SER A 108 10.82 23.96 19.52
C SER A 108 11.91 24.92 19.08
N SER A 109 13.05 24.88 19.77
CA SER A 109 14.23 25.68 19.43
C SER A 109 15.12 25.03 18.37
N MET A 110 14.82 23.80 17.93
CA MET A 110 15.64 23.09 16.95
C MET A 110 15.17 23.38 15.52
N ASP A 111 15.99 24.10 14.76
CA ASP A 111 15.77 24.33 13.33
C ASP A 111 16.00 23.03 12.52
N PHE A 112 15.11 22.74 11.57
CA PHE A 112 15.23 21.59 10.67
C PHE A 112 16.52 21.69 9.87
N MET A 113 17.26 20.59 9.73
CA MET A 113 18.61 20.55 9.13
C MET A 113 19.67 21.43 9.84
N GLY A 114 19.34 22.08 10.95
CA GLY A 114 20.30 22.78 11.79
C GLY A 114 21.29 21.80 12.47
N PRO A 115 22.42 22.30 13.01
CA PRO A 115 23.44 21.43 13.60
C PRO A 115 22.93 20.55 14.74
N GLU A 116 22.02 21.04 15.58
CA GLU A 116 21.44 20.25 16.68
C GLU A 116 20.49 19.17 16.18
N TRP A 117 19.59 19.52 15.26
CA TRP A 117 18.68 18.57 14.63
C TRP A 117 19.42 17.43 13.94
N ARG A 118 20.48 17.75 13.17
CA ARG A 118 21.32 16.74 12.50
C ARG A 118 22.02 15.82 13.49
N ARG A 119 22.50 16.34 14.63
CA ARG A 119 23.05 15.50 15.72
C ARG A 119 22.00 14.56 16.32
N MET A 120 20.77 15.02 16.48
CA MET A 120 19.67 14.20 16.99
C MET A 120 19.26 13.13 15.98
N LEU A 121 19.15 13.46 14.69
CA LEU A 121 18.86 12.48 13.65
C LEU A 121 19.96 11.42 13.57
N LYS A 122 21.23 11.84 13.60
CA LYS A 122 22.37 10.92 13.65
C LYS A 122 22.29 9.98 14.84
N PHE A 123 21.99 10.49 16.04
CA PHE A 123 21.78 9.66 17.22
C PHE A 123 20.61 8.68 17.02
N GLY A 124 19.51 9.11 16.39
CA GLY A 124 18.40 8.23 16.02
C GLY A 124 18.82 7.11 15.07
N MET A 125 19.65 7.40 14.07
CA MET A 125 20.23 6.40 13.18
C MET A 125 21.16 5.43 13.94
N GLU A 126 21.99 5.91 14.85
CA GLU A 126 22.87 5.07 15.68
C GLU A 126 22.06 4.11 16.56
N GLU A 127 21.00 4.62 17.22
CA GLU A 127 20.12 3.83 18.06
C GLU A 127 19.30 2.81 17.26
N ALA A 128 18.77 3.21 16.09
CA ALA A 128 18.07 2.29 15.19
C ALA A 128 19.00 1.15 14.74
N GLY A 129 20.25 1.47 14.42
CA GLY A 129 21.28 0.48 14.08
C GLY A 129 21.61 -0.43 15.25
N ARG A 130 21.71 0.11 16.48
CA ARG A 130 21.96 -0.66 17.71
C ARG A 130 20.87 -1.69 17.98
N VAL A 131 19.59 -1.33 17.78
CA VAL A 131 18.46 -2.25 18.01
C VAL A 131 18.08 -3.09 16.77
N GLY A 132 18.74 -2.87 15.64
CA GLY A 132 18.50 -3.62 14.39
C GLY A 132 17.16 -3.27 13.74
N LEU A 133 16.87 -1.97 13.60
CA LEU A 133 15.78 -1.42 12.81
C LEU A 133 16.32 -0.83 11.51
N GLU A 134 15.59 -1.05 10.41
CA GLU A 134 15.82 -0.27 9.18
C GLU A 134 15.19 1.12 9.31
N MET A 135 15.77 2.12 8.65
CA MET A 135 15.33 3.50 8.71
C MET A 135 15.25 4.10 7.30
N SER A 136 14.13 4.76 7.05
CA SER A 136 13.93 5.67 5.93
C SER A 136 13.81 7.10 6.45
N VAL A 137 14.28 8.09 5.70
CA VAL A 137 14.16 9.52 6.06
C VAL A 137 13.46 10.29 4.95
N ASN A 138 12.50 11.15 5.30
CA ASN A 138 11.87 12.07 4.36
C ASN A 138 12.88 13.13 3.87
N LEU A 139 12.99 13.32 2.56
CA LEU A 139 13.84 14.37 1.96
C LEU A 139 13.10 15.69 1.77
N SER A 140 12.28 16.09 2.75
CA SER A 140 11.53 17.35 2.72
C SER A 140 11.27 17.88 4.12
N ILE A 141 11.08 19.20 4.23
CA ILE A 141 10.71 19.87 5.48
C ILE A 141 9.27 19.65 5.91
N CYS A 142 8.42 19.16 5.00
CA CYS A 142 7.00 18.98 5.24
C CYS A 142 6.51 17.65 4.67
N ALA A 143 5.29 17.30 5.06
CA ALA A 143 4.50 16.35 4.30
C ALA A 143 3.97 17.03 3.01
N GLY A 144 3.71 16.23 1.99
CA GLY A 144 3.00 16.59 0.77
C GLY A 144 3.79 17.18 -0.39
N ALA A 145 5.06 17.50 -0.23
CA ALA A 145 5.83 18.17 -1.28
C ALA A 145 7.33 17.91 -1.12
N LEU A 146 8.09 18.15 -2.19
CA LEU A 146 9.54 18.29 -2.10
C LEU A 146 9.90 19.74 -1.78
N LYS A 147 10.18 20.04 -0.51
CA LYS A 147 10.55 21.38 -0.06
C LYS A 147 11.90 21.37 0.65
N GLY A 148 12.73 22.37 0.35
CA GLY A 148 13.95 22.64 1.10
C GLY A 148 13.65 23.47 2.36
N PRO A 149 14.52 23.44 3.39
CA PRO A 149 14.46 24.39 4.52
C PRO A 149 15.01 25.77 4.17
N TRP A 150 15.27 26.03 2.90
CA TRP A 150 15.82 27.27 2.37
C TRP A 150 15.09 27.63 1.08
N PRO A 151 15.03 28.93 0.71
CA PRO A 151 14.59 29.32 -0.61
C PRO A 151 15.46 28.65 -1.67
N VAL A 152 14.82 28.06 -2.69
CA VAL A 152 15.52 27.33 -3.76
C VAL A 152 15.86 28.23 -4.95
N GLY A 153 15.38 29.48 -4.98
CA GLY A 153 15.71 30.46 -6.00
C GLY A 153 15.21 30.06 -7.39
N ASP A 154 16.12 29.87 -8.35
CA ASP A 154 15.77 29.49 -9.73
C ASP A 154 15.29 28.06 -9.88
N ASP A 155 15.57 27.22 -8.88
CA ASP A 155 15.10 25.85 -8.81
C ASP A 155 13.65 25.77 -8.30
N ALA A 156 12.97 26.90 -8.10
CA ALA A 156 11.54 26.93 -7.74
C ALA A 156 10.65 26.53 -8.94
N PRO A 157 9.49 25.90 -8.69
CA PRO A 157 8.48 25.58 -9.70
C PRO A 157 8.10 26.79 -10.55
N LYS A 158 7.90 26.56 -11.85
CA LYS A 158 7.58 27.63 -12.80
C LYS A 158 6.22 27.40 -13.44
N LYS A 159 5.55 28.51 -13.78
CA LYS A 159 4.33 28.52 -14.59
C LYS A 159 4.55 29.27 -15.89
N LEU A 160 3.95 28.77 -16.96
CA LEU A 160 3.87 29.49 -18.24
C LEU A 160 2.91 30.68 -18.09
N VAL A 161 3.31 31.83 -18.58
CA VAL A 161 2.51 33.06 -18.70
C VAL A 161 2.63 33.61 -20.12
N TRP A 162 1.68 34.45 -20.52
CA TRP A 162 1.71 35.06 -21.84
C TRP A 162 1.05 36.43 -21.87
N ALA A 163 1.44 37.24 -22.85
CA ALA A 163 0.78 38.48 -23.21
C ALA A 163 0.48 38.48 -24.71
N THR A 164 -0.65 39.07 -25.10
CA THR A 164 -1.13 39.06 -26.49
C THR A 164 -1.31 40.47 -27.05
N ALA A 165 -1.10 40.62 -28.35
CA ALA A 165 -1.48 41.81 -29.11
C ALA A 165 -2.09 41.38 -30.46
N GLU A 166 -3.14 42.04 -30.90
CA GLU A 166 -3.71 41.80 -32.23
C GLU A 166 -3.00 42.66 -33.28
N VAL A 167 -2.65 42.05 -34.42
CA VAL A 167 -1.91 42.68 -35.52
C VAL A 167 -2.59 42.32 -36.84
N ALA A 168 -2.92 43.33 -37.64
CA ALA A 168 -3.47 43.13 -38.98
C ALA A 168 -2.37 43.28 -40.03
N GLY A 169 -2.33 42.37 -41.00
CA GLY A 169 -1.50 42.49 -42.20
C GLY A 169 -2.33 42.62 -43.48
N PRO A 170 -1.69 42.91 -44.62
CA PRO A 170 -0.24 42.97 -44.80
C PRO A 170 0.37 44.30 -44.30
N GLY A 171 1.59 44.27 -43.78
CA GLY A 171 2.29 45.48 -43.32
C GLY A 171 3.60 45.19 -42.58
N GLN A 172 4.27 46.23 -42.07
CA GLN A 172 5.42 46.06 -41.18
C GLN A 172 4.99 46.31 -39.73
N PHE A 173 5.26 45.35 -38.85
CA PHE A 173 5.20 45.53 -37.41
C PHE A 173 6.59 45.89 -36.91
N HIS A 174 6.71 47.06 -36.30
CA HIS A 174 7.88 47.45 -35.53
C HIS A 174 7.41 48.03 -34.20
N GLY A 175 7.64 47.31 -33.12
CA GLY A 175 7.13 47.70 -31.82
C GLY A 175 7.70 46.86 -30.68
N GLU A 176 7.40 47.30 -29.46
CA GLU A 176 7.68 46.50 -28.28
C GLU A 176 6.73 45.30 -28.22
N LEU A 177 7.28 44.16 -27.79
CA LEU A 177 6.49 42.95 -27.57
C LEU A 177 5.45 43.18 -26.46
N PRO A 178 4.25 42.56 -26.57
CA PRO A 178 3.28 42.59 -25.47
C PRO A 178 3.93 42.05 -24.20
N ARG A 179 3.72 42.74 -23.09
CA ARG A 179 4.29 42.38 -21.78
C ARG A 179 3.37 42.87 -20.65
N GLU A 180 3.32 42.08 -19.59
CA GLU A 180 2.78 42.47 -18.28
C GLU A 180 3.89 42.55 -17.22
N ASP A 181 3.54 42.95 -16.00
CA ASP A 181 4.49 42.97 -14.88
C ASP A 181 4.72 41.57 -14.29
N TRP A 182 5.54 40.77 -14.98
CA TRP A 182 5.88 39.40 -14.58
C TRP A 182 6.99 39.30 -13.53
N GLY A 183 7.52 40.42 -13.03
CA GLY A 183 8.66 40.41 -12.12
C GLY A 183 9.87 39.67 -12.71
N ARG A 184 10.32 38.60 -12.04
CA ARG A 184 11.40 37.72 -12.54
C ARG A 184 10.81 36.69 -13.51
N PHE A 185 11.31 36.65 -14.74
CA PHE A 185 10.83 35.74 -15.77
C PHE A 185 11.96 35.30 -16.73
N TRP A 186 11.68 34.27 -17.50
CA TRP A 186 12.46 33.86 -18.66
C TRP A 186 11.58 33.86 -19.89
N ASP A 187 12.04 34.47 -20.99
CA ASP A 187 11.36 34.37 -22.28
C ASP A 187 11.37 32.93 -22.78
N VAL A 188 10.22 32.48 -23.30
CA VAL A 188 10.04 31.12 -23.85
C VAL A 188 9.95 31.20 -25.38
N ALA A 189 8.93 31.89 -25.89
CA ALA A 189 8.69 32.00 -27.32
C ALA A 189 7.90 33.25 -27.68
N VAL A 190 8.08 33.75 -28.90
CA VAL A 190 7.20 34.74 -29.52
C VAL A 190 6.56 34.11 -30.74
N ILE A 191 5.23 33.97 -30.70
CA ILE A 191 4.44 33.26 -31.70
C ILE A 191 3.44 34.22 -32.33
N ALA A 192 3.30 34.19 -33.66
CA ALA A 192 2.19 34.83 -34.34
C ALA A 192 1.21 33.77 -34.87
N ALA A 193 -0.07 33.94 -34.56
CA ALA A 193 -1.14 33.02 -34.89
C ALA A 193 -2.16 33.70 -35.82
N ARG A 194 -2.27 33.27 -37.09
CA ARG A 194 -3.24 33.84 -38.05
C ARG A 194 -4.60 33.16 -37.90
N HIS A 195 -5.64 33.96 -37.78
CA HIS A 195 -7.02 33.49 -37.75
C HIS A 195 -7.58 33.24 -39.15
N SER A 196 -8.50 32.28 -39.25
CA SER A 196 -9.35 32.10 -40.43
C SER A 196 -10.26 33.31 -40.65
N ASP A 197 -10.57 33.64 -41.90
CA ASP A 197 -11.40 34.80 -42.27
C ASP A 197 -12.87 34.72 -41.80
N SER A 198 -13.33 33.57 -41.31
CA SER A 198 -14.70 33.38 -40.83
C SER A 198 -14.74 32.66 -39.47
N ALA A 199 -15.25 33.32 -38.43
CA ALA A 199 -15.69 32.62 -37.22
C ALA A 199 -16.86 31.70 -37.59
N LYS A 200 -16.73 30.38 -37.42
CA LYS A 200 -17.86 29.45 -37.61
C LYS A 200 -18.97 29.85 -36.63
N LYS A 201 -20.20 30.04 -37.15
CA LYS A 201 -21.38 30.39 -36.32
C LYS A 201 -21.57 29.35 -35.21
N GLY A 202 -21.31 29.73 -33.95
CA GLY A 202 -21.70 28.97 -32.77
C GLY A 202 -20.62 28.67 -31.73
N SER A 203 -19.32 28.93 -31.98
CA SER A 203 -18.27 28.66 -30.99
C SER A 203 -17.09 29.64 -31.08
N GLY A 204 -16.95 30.55 -30.10
CA GLY A 204 -15.70 31.25 -29.79
C GLY A 204 -14.98 31.99 -30.93
N LYS A 205 -13.74 32.45 -30.65
CA LYS A 205 -12.85 33.12 -31.61
C LYS A 205 -12.57 32.23 -32.84
N ALA A 206 -12.26 32.82 -33.99
CA ALA A 206 -11.89 32.10 -35.21
C ALA A 206 -10.66 31.17 -35.00
N ALA A 207 -10.66 30.00 -35.63
CA ALA A 207 -9.55 29.05 -35.51
C ALA A 207 -8.25 29.62 -36.11
N VAL A 208 -7.12 29.25 -35.52
CA VAL A 208 -5.78 29.57 -35.99
C VAL A 208 -5.42 28.60 -37.11
N VAL A 209 -5.18 29.13 -38.31
CA VAL A 209 -4.87 28.34 -39.52
C VAL A 209 -3.38 28.37 -39.88
N GLU A 210 -2.62 29.27 -39.26
CA GLU A 210 -1.19 29.42 -39.50
C GLU A 210 -0.50 29.90 -38.21
N VAL A 211 0.66 29.32 -37.91
CA VAL A 211 1.47 29.65 -36.74
C VAL A 211 2.90 29.90 -37.18
N VAL A 212 3.45 31.05 -36.80
CA VAL A 212 4.81 31.47 -37.15
C VAL A 212 5.61 31.70 -35.86
N ASP A 213 6.75 31.03 -35.73
CA ASP A 213 7.72 31.29 -34.65
C ASP A 213 8.57 32.52 -35.01
N LEU A 214 8.43 33.58 -34.22
CA LEU A 214 9.13 34.84 -34.35
C LEU A 214 10.21 35.03 -33.28
N THR A 215 10.48 34.02 -32.45
CA THR A 215 11.41 34.10 -31.31
C THR A 215 12.80 34.57 -31.75
N GLY A 216 13.30 34.06 -32.87
CA GLY A 216 14.60 34.46 -33.44
C GLY A 216 14.64 35.86 -34.05
N LYS A 217 13.50 36.56 -34.17
CA LYS A 217 13.39 37.93 -34.73
C LYS A 217 13.29 39.01 -33.66
N VAL A 218 13.35 38.64 -32.38
CA VAL A 218 13.32 39.57 -31.26
C VAL A 218 14.70 40.17 -31.04
N VAL A 219 14.80 41.50 -31.13
CA VAL A 219 16.03 42.26 -30.88
C VAL A 219 16.05 42.71 -29.42
N ALA A 220 17.16 42.42 -28.73
CA ALA A 220 17.41 42.81 -27.34
C ALA A 220 16.28 42.41 -26.33
N GLY A 221 15.54 41.33 -26.63
CA GLY A 221 14.48 40.80 -25.77
C GLY A 221 13.25 41.70 -25.61
N LYS A 222 13.12 42.75 -26.42
CA LYS A 222 12.08 43.78 -26.26
C LYS A 222 11.41 44.19 -27.56
N GLN A 223 12.16 44.30 -28.66
CA GLN A 223 11.62 44.80 -29.92
C GLN A 223 11.46 43.69 -30.95
N LEU A 224 10.36 43.73 -31.69
CA LEU A 224 10.11 42.85 -32.82
C LEU A 224 10.00 43.70 -34.09
N ALA A 225 10.76 43.30 -35.11
CA ALA A 225 10.59 43.75 -36.48
C ALA A 225 10.10 42.56 -37.33
N TRP A 226 8.89 42.67 -37.87
CA TRP A 226 8.25 41.59 -38.60
C TRP A 226 7.42 42.11 -39.78
N ASP A 227 7.70 41.62 -40.99
CA ASP A 227 6.82 41.78 -42.15
C ASP A 227 5.59 40.86 -41.99
N VAL A 228 4.47 41.44 -41.59
CA VAL A 228 3.22 40.75 -41.29
C VAL A 228 2.50 40.39 -42.59
N PRO A 229 2.25 39.10 -42.88
CA PRO A 229 1.48 38.70 -44.05
C PRO A 229 0.00 39.09 -43.92
N ALA A 230 -0.73 39.08 -45.04
CA ALA A 230 -2.15 39.40 -45.06
C ALA A 230 -2.97 38.52 -44.09
N GLY A 231 -3.88 39.14 -43.34
CA GLY A 231 -4.78 38.46 -42.40
C GLY A 231 -4.82 39.10 -41.01
N GLN A 232 -5.64 38.52 -40.14
CA GLN A 232 -5.72 38.88 -38.72
C GLN A 232 -4.84 37.95 -37.90
N TRP A 233 -3.92 38.51 -37.13
CA TRP A 233 -2.93 37.78 -36.35
C TRP A 233 -3.03 38.13 -34.87
N THR A 234 -2.94 37.14 -34.00
CA THR A 234 -2.58 37.35 -32.60
C THR A 234 -1.09 37.12 -32.43
N LEU A 235 -0.35 38.16 -32.03
CA LEU A 235 1.02 38.06 -31.55
C LEU A 235 1.00 37.68 -30.07
N ILE A 236 1.70 36.61 -29.70
CA ILE A 236 1.73 36.04 -28.35
C ILE A 236 3.18 35.97 -27.89
N ARG A 237 3.51 36.63 -26.77
CA ARG A 237 4.79 36.47 -26.07
C ARG A 237 4.59 35.53 -24.90
N PHE A 238 5.19 34.36 -24.97
CA PHE A 238 5.26 33.41 -23.86
C PHE A 238 6.51 33.64 -23.02
N ALA A 239 6.33 33.59 -21.71
CA ALA A 239 7.41 33.58 -20.73
C ALA A 239 7.08 32.56 -19.63
N CYS A 240 8.05 32.20 -18.80
CA CYS A 240 7.78 31.47 -17.56
C CYS A 240 8.28 32.26 -16.35
N VAL A 241 7.53 32.18 -15.26
CA VAL A 241 7.81 32.85 -13.98
C VAL A 241 7.88 31.83 -12.85
N PRO A 242 8.67 32.07 -11.79
CA PRO A 242 8.54 31.31 -10.55
C PRO A 242 7.11 31.40 -10.01
N MET A 243 6.62 30.33 -9.41
CA MET A 243 5.30 30.32 -8.74
C MET A 243 5.39 31.03 -7.39
N GLU A 244 4.59 32.07 -7.20
CA GLU A 244 4.47 32.81 -5.93
C GLU A 244 3.97 31.88 -4.80
N GLY A 245 4.57 31.99 -3.61
CA GLY A 245 4.23 31.15 -2.44
C GLY A 245 4.87 29.75 -2.47
N HIS A 246 5.70 29.47 -3.48
CA HIS A 246 6.40 28.19 -3.66
C HIS A 246 7.93 28.36 -3.70
N GLU A 247 8.46 29.38 -3.00
CA GLU A 247 9.88 29.73 -3.01
C GLU A 247 10.80 28.66 -2.39
N TYR A 248 10.21 27.71 -1.65
CA TYR A 248 10.88 26.59 -0.98
C TYR A 248 10.61 25.25 -1.67
N ASP A 249 9.62 25.20 -2.58
CA ASP A 249 9.28 24.00 -3.34
C ASP A 249 10.34 23.80 -4.42
N VAL A 250 10.68 22.56 -4.72
CA VAL A 250 11.63 22.22 -5.80
C VAL A 250 10.87 22.00 -7.10
N ASP A 251 11.39 22.52 -8.22
CA ASP A 251 10.86 22.30 -9.57
C ASP A 251 11.00 20.83 -9.97
N ILE A 252 9.97 20.05 -9.70
CA ILE A 252 9.86 18.61 -10.01
C ILE A 252 9.91 18.28 -11.51
N LEU A 253 9.78 19.27 -12.39
CA LEU A 253 9.92 19.05 -13.83
C LEU A 253 11.37 19.22 -14.29
N ASP A 254 12.26 19.80 -13.47
CA ASP A 254 13.68 19.98 -13.77
C ASP A 254 14.53 18.96 -12.99
N PRO A 255 15.19 18.01 -13.66
CA PRO A 255 16.02 17.02 -12.97
C PRO A 255 17.24 17.63 -12.29
N LYS A 256 17.69 18.83 -12.71
CA LYS A 256 18.80 19.54 -12.07
C LYS A 256 18.38 20.17 -10.74
N ALA A 257 17.16 20.69 -10.65
CA ALA A 257 16.62 21.22 -9.40
C ALA A 257 16.49 20.10 -8.36
N VAL A 258 15.95 18.95 -8.77
CA VAL A 258 15.83 17.75 -7.92
C VAL A 258 17.21 17.23 -7.48
N GLU A 259 18.18 17.16 -8.40
CA GLU A 259 19.55 16.79 -8.07
C GLU A 259 20.23 17.79 -7.12
N GLY A 260 20.02 19.09 -7.32
CA GLY A 260 20.51 20.15 -6.45
C GLY A 260 19.98 20.00 -5.03
N HIS A 261 18.69 19.70 -4.88
CA HIS A 261 18.09 19.41 -3.58
C HIS A 261 18.69 18.18 -2.91
N PHE A 262 18.83 17.07 -3.63
CA PHE A 262 19.48 15.86 -3.12
C PHE A 262 20.94 16.13 -2.71
N ASN A 263 21.69 16.88 -3.51
CA ASN A 263 23.07 17.23 -3.22
C ASN A 263 23.21 18.11 -1.98
N ARG A 264 22.22 18.94 -1.68
CA ARG A 264 22.28 19.82 -0.51
C ARG A 264 21.75 19.16 0.77
N MET A 265 20.63 18.45 0.69
CA MET A 265 20.01 17.79 1.85
C MET A 265 20.43 16.32 1.96
N GLY A 266 20.17 15.51 0.93
CA GLY A 266 20.46 14.08 0.93
C GLY A 266 21.92 13.75 1.21
N ARG A 267 22.88 14.40 0.51
CA ARG A 267 24.31 14.18 0.75
C ARG A 267 24.77 14.59 2.15
N ALA A 268 24.20 15.66 2.73
CA ALA A 268 24.52 16.07 4.10
C ALA A 268 24.04 15.03 5.12
N LEU A 269 22.85 14.45 4.91
CA LEU A 269 22.33 13.36 5.75
C LEU A 269 23.17 12.08 5.60
N LEU A 270 23.63 11.77 4.39
CA LEU A 270 24.51 10.63 4.13
C LEU A 270 25.89 10.79 4.79
N GLU A 271 26.43 12.01 4.79
CA GLU A 271 27.67 12.33 5.51
C GLU A 271 27.51 12.11 7.01
N ASP A 272 26.39 12.54 7.60
CA ASP A 272 26.09 12.30 9.03
C ASP A 272 25.93 10.81 9.35
N ALA A 273 25.25 10.07 8.46
CA ALA A 273 25.02 8.63 8.60
C ALA A 273 26.34 7.84 8.53
N GLY A 274 27.28 8.27 7.69
CA GLY A 274 28.57 7.60 7.50
C GLY A 274 28.41 6.09 7.25
N PRO A 275 28.96 5.21 8.12
CA PRO A 275 28.87 3.76 7.93
C PRO A 275 27.46 3.17 8.10
N LEU A 276 26.49 3.95 8.57
CA LEU A 276 25.10 3.55 8.72
C LEU A 276 24.33 3.64 7.39
N ALA A 277 24.81 4.38 6.41
CA ALA A 277 24.23 4.45 5.07
C ALA A 277 24.24 3.07 4.40
N GLY A 278 23.10 2.66 3.83
CA GLY A 278 22.90 1.34 3.23
C GLY A 278 22.78 0.18 4.23
N LYS A 279 22.93 0.43 5.55
CA LYS A 279 22.77 -0.58 6.61
C LYS A 279 21.59 -0.30 7.51
N THR A 280 21.57 0.90 8.09
CA THR A 280 20.48 1.38 8.95
C THR A 280 19.65 2.41 8.19
N LEU A 281 20.28 3.45 7.65
CA LEU A 281 19.62 4.34 6.69
C LEU A 281 19.58 3.61 5.35
N THR A 282 18.51 2.87 5.11
CA THR A 282 18.37 2.02 3.91
C THR A 282 17.63 2.73 2.80
N HIS A 283 16.79 3.72 3.12
CA HIS A 283 15.97 4.43 2.14
C HIS A 283 15.93 5.95 2.37
N PHE A 284 15.68 6.68 1.30
CA PHE A 284 15.04 7.99 1.38
C PHE A 284 13.59 7.91 0.90
N TYR A 285 12.78 8.87 1.35
CA TYR A 285 11.34 8.92 1.11
C TYR A 285 10.85 10.30 0.66
N SER A 286 9.72 10.29 -0.06
CA SER A 286 8.82 11.42 -0.22
C SER A 286 7.37 10.92 -0.20
N VAL A 287 6.51 11.62 0.54
CA VAL A 287 5.07 11.27 0.73
C VAL A 287 4.24 11.55 -0.53
N SER A 288 2.91 11.34 -0.48
CA SER A 288 1.94 11.78 -1.50
C SER A 288 2.14 13.26 -1.89
N TRP A 289 1.57 13.67 -3.03
CA TRP A 289 1.85 14.99 -3.61
C TRP A 289 0.67 15.94 -3.46
N GLU A 290 0.82 16.93 -2.59
CA GLU A 290 -0.02 18.11 -2.42
C GLU A 290 0.78 19.42 -2.65
N GLY A 291 1.97 19.33 -3.27
CA GLY A 291 2.87 20.44 -3.56
C GLY A 291 2.51 21.24 -4.82
N ALA A 292 3.43 22.13 -5.24
CA ALA A 292 3.27 22.90 -6.46
C ALA A 292 2.96 22.01 -7.69
N ALA A 293 2.13 22.55 -8.59
CA ALA A 293 1.84 21.94 -9.89
C ALA A 293 2.38 22.84 -11.02
N PRO A 294 3.71 22.80 -11.30
CA PRO A 294 4.30 23.59 -12.36
C PRO A 294 3.70 23.25 -13.72
N THR A 295 3.46 24.27 -14.53
CA THR A 295 3.00 24.13 -15.92
C THR A 295 4.14 24.30 -16.91
N TRP A 296 5.33 24.70 -16.45
CA TRP A 296 6.48 24.85 -17.33
C TRP A 296 7.78 24.62 -16.58
N SER A 297 8.83 24.25 -17.32
CA SER A 297 10.22 24.36 -16.87
C SER A 297 11.10 24.69 -18.07
N LEU A 298 12.29 25.24 -17.85
CA LEU A 298 13.16 25.74 -18.93
C LEU A 298 13.57 24.65 -19.92
N GLY A 299 13.57 23.38 -19.49
CA GLY A 299 13.85 22.23 -20.34
C GLY A 299 12.64 21.68 -21.11
N LEU A 300 11.41 22.15 -20.86
CA LEU A 300 10.19 21.43 -21.27
C LEU A 300 10.07 21.25 -22.79
N GLU A 301 10.48 22.22 -23.61
CA GLU A 301 10.41 22.08 -25.07
C GLU A 301 11.27 20.91 -25.59
N ARG A 302 12.46 20.73 -25.02
CA ARG A 302 13.36 19.62 -25.35
C ARG A 302 12.73 18.28 -24.95
N GLU A 303 12.13 18.23 -23.77
CA GLU A 303 11.51 17.01 -23.24
C GLU A 303 10.23 16.67 -24.00
N PHE A 304 9.44 17.67 -24.38
CA PHE A 304 8.26 17.49 -25.24
C PHE A 304 8.65 16.83 -26.55
N ARG A 305 9.67 17.36 -27.24
CA ARG A 305 10.15 16.76 -28.49
C ARG A 305 10.69 15.35 -28.29
N LYS A 306 11.40 15.09 -27.18
CA LYS A 306 11.91 13.76 -26.82
C LYS A 306 10.78 12.75 -26.65
N TYR A 307 9.69 13.12 -25.96
CA TYR A 307 8.59 12.19 -25.64
C TYR A 307 7.47 12.13 -26.70
N ARG A 308 7.32 13.14 -27.55
CA ARG A 308 6.22 13.27 -28.51
C ARG A 308 6.65 13.28 -29.97
N GLY A 309 7.93 13.48 -30.26
CA GLY A 309 8.48 13.40 -31.62
C GLY A 309 8.23 14.62 -32.52
N TYR A 310 7.64 15.71 -32.00
CA TYR A 310 7.41 16.96 -32.76
C TYR A 310 7.66 18.22 -31.92
N GLU A 311 7.73 19.38 -32.58
CA GLU A 311 8.01 20.67 -31.95
C GLU A 311 6.76 21.28 -31.30
N ILE A 312 6.86 21.66 -30.03
CA ILE A 312 5.72 22.17 -29.23
C ILE A 312 5.20 23.53 -29.72
N ARG A 313 6.10 24.38 -30.24
CA ARG A 313 5.84 25.82 -30.51
C ARG A 313 4.69 26.06 -31.49
N ARG A 314 4.52 25.18 -32.48
CA ARG A 314 3.41 25.25 -33.44
C ARG A 314 2.04 25.23 -32.76
N TYR A 315 1.93 24.57 -31.61
CA TYR A 315 0.66 24.34 -30.94
C TYR A 315 0.53 25.10 -29.61
N MET A 316 1.56 25.85 -29.19
CA MET A 316 1.50 26.70 -27.99
C MET A 316 0.31 27.68 -27.94
N PRO A 317 -0.23 28.24 -29.06
CA PRO A 317 -1.45 29.04 -29.00
C PRO A 317 -2.65 28.33 -28.34
N VAL A 318 -2.69 26.99 -28.35
CA VAL A 318 -3.71 26.21 -27.64
C VAL A 318 -3.66 26.45 -26.13
N LEU A 319 -2.46 26.64 -25.55
CA LEU A 319 -2.28 26.92 -24.13
C LEU A 319 -2.86 28.27 -23.70
N THR A 320 -3.13 29.18 -24.65
CA THR A 320 -3.79 30.48 -24.39
C THR A 320 -5.29 30.44 -24.64
N GLY A 321 -5.86 29.26 -24.90
CA GLY A 321 -7.28 29.06 -25.21
C GLY A 321 -7.65 29.31 -26.68
N LEU A 322 -6.69 29.42 -27.60
CA LEU A 322 -6.98 29.47 -29.04
C LEU A 322 -7.13 28.07 -29.62
N THR A 323 -8.06 27.89 -30.55
CA THR A 323 -8.16 26.63 -31.30
C THR A 323 -7.19 26.67 -32.47
N VAL A 324 -6.24 25.74 -32.54
CA VAL A 324 -5.32 25.57 -33.68
C VAL A 324 -5.85 24.50 -34.61
N GLU A 325 -6.05 24.86 -35.87
CA GLU A 325 -6.68 24.07 -36.94
C GLU A 325 -8.15 23.74 -36.62
N ASP A 326 -8.38 22.86 -35.66
CA ASP A 326 -9.70 22.52 -35.12
C ASP A 326 -9.61 22.02 -33.66
N ALA A 327 -10.78 21.63 -33.12
CA ALA A 327 -10.89 21.17 -31.74
C ALA A 327 -10.19 19.83 -31.47
N ASP A 328 -10.19 18.88 -32.43
CA ASP A 328 -9.56 17.56 -32.25
C ASP A 328 -8.03 17.70 -32.22
N VAL A 329 -7.46 18.51 -33.13
CA VAL A 329 -6.02 18.82 -33.14
C VAL A 329 -5.59 19.49 -31.83
N SER A 330 -6.39 20.46 -31.36
CA SER A 330 -6.11 21.17 -30.10
C SER A 330 -6.21 20.25 -28.88
N GLU A 331 -7.21 19.36 -28.83
CA GLU A 331 -7.37 18.40 -27.73
C GLU A 331 -6.21 17.39 -27.68
N ARG A 332 -5.79 16.85 -28.83
CA ARG A 332 -4.65 15.93 -28.91
C ARG A 332 -3.35 16.58 -28.47
N PHE A 333 -3.14 17.84 -28.84
CA PHE A 333 -1.99 18.60 -28.33
C PHE A 333 -2.04 18.74 -26.80
N LEU A 334 -3.19 19.06 -26.21
CA LEU A 334 -3.33 19.14 -24.76
C LEU A 334 -3.04 17.81 -24.07
N VAL A 335 -3.48 16.69 -24.66
CA VAL A 335 -3.12 15.34 -24.19
C VAL A 335 -1.60 15.16 -24.17
N ASP A 336 -0.92 15.47 -25.27
CA ASP A 336 0.54 15.32 -25.40
C ASP A 336 1.32 16.26 -24.46
N TYR A 337 0.83 17.48 -24.26
CA TYR A 337 1.38 18.45 -23.33
C TYR A 337 1.24 17.98 -21.87
N HIS A 338 0.04 17.60 -21.44
CA HIS A 338 -0.20 17.06 -20.10
C HIS A 338 0.63 15.82 -19.83
N LYS A 339 0.66 14.88 -20.78
CA LYS A 339 1.47 13.66 -20.65
C LYS A 339 2.97 14.01 -20.56
N THR A 340 3.44 15.08 -21.21
CA THR A 340 4.85 15.51 -21.11
C THR A 340 5.16 16.05 -19.73
N LEU A 341 4.25 16.80 -19.11
CA LEU A 341 4.37 17.21 -17.70
C LEU A 341 4.43 15.97 -16.79
N SER A 342 3.56 14.99 -17.03
CA SER A 342 3.56 13.71 -16.30
C SER A 342 4.88 12.94 -16.46
N ASP A 343 5.39 12.80 -17.68
CA ASP A 343 6.64 12.10 -17.98
C ASP A 343 7.85 12.80 -17.36
N CYS A 344 7.88 14.13 -17.38
CA CYS A 344 8.90 14.91 -16.68
C CYS A 344 8.81 14.70 -15.17
N PHE A 345 7.62 14.83 -14.57
CA PHE A 345 7.46 14.62 -13.14
C PHE A 345 7.89 13.21 -12.72
N MET A 346 7.40 12.18 -13.42
CA MET A 346 7.75 10.78 -13.16
C MET A 346 9.26 10.54 -13.19
N ASN A 347 9.93 10.99 -14.25
CA ASN A 347 11.33 10.62 -14.50
C ASN A 347 12.31 11.60 -13.85
N HIS A 348 12.00 12.88 -13.79
CA HIS A 348 12.90 13.91 -13.24
C HIS A 348 12.81 14.08 -11.74
N PHE A 349 11.70 13.67 -11.12
CA PHE A 349 11.59 13.60 -9.67
C PHE A 349 11.78 12.17 -9.17
N TYR A 350 10.78 11.30 -9.31
CA TYR A 350 10.83 9.95 -8.72
C TYR A 350 11.95 9.09 -9.33
N GLY A 351 12.07 9.09 -10.66
CA GLY A 351 13.15 8.37 -11.35
C GLY A 351 14.54 8.90 -10.96
N LYS A 352 14.73 10.22 -10.97
CA LYS A 352 16.01 10.84 -10.61
C LYS A 352 16.39 10.61 -9.14
N LEU A 353 15.44 10.70 -8.20
CA LEU A 353 15.73 10.41 -6.79
C LEU A 353 16.04 8.94 -6.56
N ARG A 354 15.35 8.01 -7.26
CA ARG A 354 15.73 6.59 -7.26
C ARG A 354 17.19 6.42 -7.70
N ASP A 355 17.55 6.98 -8.85
CA ASP A 355 18.90 6.84 -9.41
C ASP A 355 19.96 7.42 -8.46
N LEU A 356 19.72 8.61 -7.91
CA LEU A 356 20.62 9.24 -6.93
C LEU A 356 20.73 8.45 -5.62
N CYS A 357 19.65 7.85 -5.14
CA CYS A 357 19.68 6.97 -3.98
C CYS A 357 20.50 5.71 -4.27
N HIS A 358 20.28 5.06 -5.42
CA HIS A 358 21.01 3.86 -5.84
C HIS A 358 22.51 4.14 -5.99
N GLU A 359 22.88 5.26 -6.60
CA GLU A 359 24.28 5.74 -6.68
C GLU A 359 24.90 5.96 -5.29
N ALA A 360 24.09 6.30 -4.29
CA ALA A 360 24.52 6.46 -2.90
C ALA A 360 24.47 5.15 -2.08
N GLY A 361 24.07 4.02 -2.67
CA GLY A 361 23.94 2.74 -1.97
C GLY A 361 22.67 2.60 -1.12
N LEU A 362 21.67 3.46 -1.36
CA LEU A 362 20.35 3.44 -0.72
C LEU A 362 19.28 3.02 -1.71
N LYS A 363 18.10 2.73 -1.19
CA LYS A 363 16.87 2.54 -1.96
C LYS A 363 15.98 3.78 -1.89
N TRP A 364 14.99 3.83 -2.77
CA TRP A 364 14.01 4.91 -2.86
C TRP A 364 12.60 4.36 -2.75
N HIS A 365 11.75 5.04 -1.98
CA HIS A 365 10.32 4.76 -1.98
C HIS A 365 9.47 6.01 -1.78
N SER A 366 8.23 5.92 -2.23
CA SER A 366 7.26 7.02 -2.24
C SER A 366 5.87 6.48 -2.55
N GLU A 367 4.84 7.20 -2.12
CA GLU A 367 3.46 7.01 -2.57
C GLU A 367 3.21 7.52 -4.00
N SER A 368 4.18 8.25 -4.57
CA SER A 368 4.19 8.76 -5.93
C SER A 368 2.88 9.44 -6.34
N GLY A 369 2.55 10.53 -5.63
CA GLY A 369 1.41 11.38 -5.93
C GLY A 369 0.06 10.90 -5.39
N GLY A 370 0.04 10.00 -4.40
CA GLY A 370 -1.18 9.44 -3.76
C GLY A 370 -2.29 10.47 -3.46
N PRO A 371 -3.51 9.99 -3.16
CA PRO A 371 -4.68 10.10 -4.07
C PRO A 371 -4.63 11.31 -5.05
N TRP A 372 -4.57 11.00 -6.34
CA TRP A 372 -4.28 11.97 -7.40
C TRP A 372 -5.50 12.89 -7.69
N ASP A 373 -5.34 14.21 -7.58
CA ASP A 373 -6.31 15.14 -8.20
C ASP A 373 -6.11 15.15 -9.72
N ARG A 374 -6.94 14.35 -10.42
CA ARG A 374 -6.90 14.18 -11.88
C ARG A 374 -7.30 15.45 -12.66
N LYS A 375 -7.64 16.56 -11.99
CA LYS A 375 -7.84 17.88 -12.62
C LYS A 375 -6.53 18.63 -12.84
N ILE A 376 -5.45 18.25 -12.15
CA ILE A 376 -4.15 18.88 -12.30
C ILE A 376 -3.52 18.42 -13.63
N PRO A 377 -3.00 19.32 -14.49
CA PRO A 377 -2.44 18.97 -15.80
C PRO A 377 -1.41 17.84 -15.76
N SER A 378 -0.48 17.86 -14.79
CA SER A 378 0.56 16.83 -14.62
C SER A 378 0.02 15.45 -14.22
N PHE A 379 -1.23 15.36 -13.80
CA PHE A 379 -1.90 14.14 -13.32
C PHE A 379 -3.02 13.65 -14.22
N GLN A 380 -3.55 14.54 -15.08
CA GLN A 380 -4.70 14.26 -15.92
C GLN A 380 -4.48 13.10 -16.89
N ASN A 381 -3.25 12.90 -17.40
CA ASN A 381 -2.91 11.83 -18.34
C ASN A 381 -1.76 10.94 -17.85
N ALA A 382 -1.58 10.90 -16.53
CA ALA A 382 -0.46 10.17 -15.94
C ALA A 382 -0.80 8.71 -15.64
N ASP A 383 0.18 7.86 -15.93
CA ASP A 383 0.15 6.43 -15.61
C ASP A 383 0.59 6.20 -14.16
N GLN A 384 -0.38 5.94 -13.28
CA GLN A 384 -0.11 5.72 -11.87
C GLN A 384 0.80 4.51 -11.61
N LEU A 385 0.68 3.44 -12.41
CA LEU A 385 1.49 2.23 -12.21
C LEU A 385 2.95 2.49 -12.59
N ALA A 386 3.20 3.25 -13.66
CA ALA A 386 4.55 3.64 -14.06
C ALA A 386 5.21 4.57 -13.02
N PHE A 387 4.46 5.51 -12.45
CA PHE A 387 4.94 6.36 -11.35
C PHE A 387 5.38 5.52 -10.14
N LEU A 388 4.50 4.62 -9.68
CA LEU A 388 4.81 3.73 -8.56
C LEU A 388 6.00 2.81 -8.87
N ALA A 389 6.20 2.42 -10.14
CA ALA A 389 7.31 1.55 -10.57
C ALA A 389 8.70 2.21 -10.45
N ARG A 390 8.77 3.54 -10.36
CA ARG A 390 10.01 4.27 -10.10
C ARG A 390 10.48 4.14 -8.64
N ASN A 391 9.71 3.47 -7.78
CA ASN A 391 10.11 3.11 -6.42
C ASN A 391 10.69 1.69 -6.34
N ASP A 392 11.60 1.45 -5.40
CA ASP A 392 12.02 0.09 -5.02
C ASP A 392 10.93 -0.64 -4.23
N MET A 393 10.12 0.14 -3.52
CA MET A 393 8.97 -0.29 -2.75
C MET A 393 7.79 0.62 -3.11
N PRO A 394 6.96 0.27 -4.11
CA PRO A 394 5.76 1.05 -4.43
C PRO A 394 4.84 1.11 -3.20
N GLN A 395 4.37 2.30 -2.84
CA GLN A 395 3.57 2.53 -1.66
C GLN A 395 2.19 3.09 -2.03
N GLY A 396 1.15 2.59 -1.37
CA GLY A 396 -0.18 3.19 -1.35
C GLY A 396 -0.56 3.63 0.06
N GLU A 397 -1.85 3.82 0.31
CA GLU A 397 -2.36 4.32 1.58
C GLU A 397 -3.78 3.80 1.81
N PHE A 398 -4.13 3.44 3.05
CA PHE A 398 -5.52 3.25 3.44
C PHE A 398 -5.83 3.84 4.82
N TRP A 399 -7.08 4.25 4.97
CA TRP A 399 -7.56 4.93 6.16
C TRP A 399 -8.45 4.02 6.99
N TRP A 400 -8.56 4.23 8.29
CA TRP A 400 -9.52 3.50 9.10
C TRP A 400 -10.82 4.31 9.29
N PRO A 401 -12.03 3.73 9.09
CA PRO A 401 -12.39 2.40 8.56
C PRO A 401 -12.78 2.48 7.07
N LYS A 402 -11.82 2.77 6.19
CA LYS A 402 -12.04 2.89 4.75
C LYS A 402 -10.90 2.23 3.98
N ARG A 403 -11.22 1.16 3.25
CA ARG A 403 -10.34 0.63 2.20
C ARG A 403 -9.78 1.76 1.33
N GLY A 404 -8.50 1.68 1.01
CA GLY A 404 -7.76 2.72 0.32
C GLY A 404 -7.08 2.23 -0.96
N LEU A 405 -5.97 2.88 -1.29
CA LEU A 405 -5.13 2.67 -2.46
C LEU A 405 -4.24 1.41 -2.34
N ASN A 406 -4.85 0.26 -2.06
CA ASN A 406 -4.09 -0.99 -1.83
C ASN A 406 -3.70 -1.69 -3.15
N ARG A 407 -4.59 -1.69 -4.15
CA ARG A 407 -4.40 -2.45 -5.40
C ARG A 407 -3.31 -1.89 -6.31
N PRO A 408 -3.19 -0.57 -6.56
CA PRO A 408 -2.14 -0.03 -7.45
C PRO A 408 -0.71 -0.39 -7.06
N PRO A 409 -0.27 -0.25 -5.79
CA PRO A 409 1.08 -0.70 -5.42
C PRO A 409 1.24 -2.22 -5.56
N ALA A 410 0.19 -3.01 -5.28
CA ALA A 410 0.21 -4.47 -5.47
C ALA A 410 0.38 -4.87 -6.95
N ILE A 411 -0.47 -4.33 -7.83
CA ILE A 411 -0.39 -4.54 -9.28
C ILE A 411 0.98 -4.10 -9.80
N THR A 412 1.45 -2.92 -9.37
CA THR A 412 2.78 -2.42 -9.74
C THR A 412 3.87 -3.40 -9.30
N ALA A 413 3.79 -3.91 -8.07
CA ALA A 413 4.76 -4.88 -7.58
C ALA A 413 4.75 -6.17 -8.42
N HIS A 414 3.57 -6.66 -8.80
CA HIS A 414 3.44 -7.83 -9.67
C HIS A 414 4.05 -7.58 -11.07
N ILE A 415 3.62 -6.53 -11.76
CA ILE A 415 3.96 -6.33 -13.18
C ILE A 415 5.38 -5.78 -13.40
N TYR A 416 5.97 -5.16 -12.37
CA TYR A 416 7.35 -4.67 -12.40
C TYR A 416 8.35 -5.54 -11.64
N GLY A 417 7.91 -6.65 -11.04
CA GLY A 417 8.80 -7.59 -10.33
C GLY A 417 9.30 -7.07 -8.98
N LYS A 418 8.55 -6.20 -8.31
CA LYS A 418 8.89 -5.71 -6.97
C LYS A 418 8.39 -6.70 -5.91
N GLN A 419 9.15 -6.85 -4.82
CA GLN A 419 8.78 -7.77 -3.74
C GLN A 419 7.74 -7.16 -2.79
N ARG A 420 7.91 -5.88 -2.43
CA ARG A 420 7.08 -5.18 -1.45
C ARG A 420 6.08 -4.27 -2.15
N ALA A 421 4.81 -4.47 -1.84
CA ALA A 421 3.72 -3.53 -2.07
C ALA A 421 3.38 -2.90 -0.72
N ALA A 422 3.95 -1.72 -0.48
CA ALA A 422 3.81 -1.03 0.79
C ALA A 422 2.49 -0.26 0.89
N VAL A 423 2.03 -0.03 2.11
CA VAL A 423 0.89 0.85 2.39
C VAL A 423 1.13 1.67 3.66
N GLU A 424 0.89 2.97 3.58
CA GLU A 424 0.58 3.78 4.75
C GLU A 424 -0.73 3.24 5.36
N ALA A 425 -0.65 2.75 6.60
CA ALA A 425 -1.71 1.95 7.21
C ALA A 425 -2.37 2.64 8.40
N PHE A 426 -3.70 2.55 8.45
CA PHE A 426 -4.54 2.95 9.59
C PHE A 426 -4.66 4.46 9.85
N THR A 427 -4.38 5.29 8.85
CA THR A 427 -4.56 6.75 8.95
C THR A 427 -6.02 7.07 9.30
N HIS A 428 -6.25 7.97 10.26
CA HIS A 428 -7.59 8.46 10.51
C HIS A 428 -7.63 9.90 11.03
N MET A 429 -8.65 10.61 10.56
CA MET A 429 -9.15 11.86 11.12
C MET A 429 -10.49 11.55 11.81
N ARG A 430 -10.40 10.89 12.96
CA ARG A 430 -11.53 10.61 13.88
C ARG A 430 -11.05 10.94 15.29
N LYS A 431 -11.93 10.82 16.29
CA LYS A 431 -11.55 11.03 17.70
C LYS A 431 -10.24 10.31 18.01
N HIS A 432 -9.22 11.07 18.40
CA HIS A 432 -7.90 10.54 18.73
C HIS A 432 -8.02 9.57 19.90
N TRP A 433 -7.16 8.55 19.94
CA TRP A 433 -7.15 7.55 21.03
C TRP A 433 -8.41 6.67 21.14
N SER A 434 -9.12 6.47 20.02
CA SER A 434 -10.33 5.63 19.97
C SER A 434 -10.16 4.30 19.22
N ALA A 435 -9.02 4.09 18.55
CA ALA A 435 -8.74 2.88 17.79
C ALA A 435 -7.96 1.83 18.61
N TYR A 436 -8.18 0.56 18.29
CA TYR A 436 -7.51 -0.59 18.91
C TYR A 436 -7.49 -1.79 17.95
N PRO A 437 -6.64 -2.80 18.17
CA PRO A 437 -6.38 -3.85 17.19
C PRO A 437 -7.62 -4.54 16.58
N ALA A 438 -8.64 -4.87 17.36
CA ALA A 438 -9.83 -5.56 16.83
C ALA A 438 -10.58 -4.73 15.76
N THR A 439 -10.61 -3.39 15.89
CA THR A 439 -11.28 -2.51 14.91
C THR A 439 -10.42 -2.19 13.71
N LEU A 440 -9.10 -2.37 13.81
CA LEU A 440 -8.14 -2.15 12.73
C LEU A 440 -8.00 -3.39 11.84
N LYS A 441 -8.15 -4.58 12.42
CA LYS A 441 -7.98 -5.87 11.74
C LYS A 441 -8.77 -6.00 10.42
N PRO A 442 -10.06 -5.61 10.32
CA PRO A 442 -10.81 -5.76 9.07
C PRO A 442 -10.20 -4.99 7.89
N GLU A 443 -9.67 -3.79 8.14
CA GLU A 443 -9.01 -2.99 7.09
C GLU A 443 -7.64 -3.57 6.71
N ALA A 444 -6.92 -4.14 7.68
CA ALA A 444 -5.68 -4.86 7.40
C ALA A 444 -5.93 -6.08 6.51
N ASP A 445 -6.96 -6.86 6.82
CA ASP A 445 -7.31 -8.07 6.08
C ASP A 445 -7.77 -7.74 4.66
N ALA A 446 -8.56 -6.67 4.51
CA ALA A 446 -8.94 -6.14 3.21
C ALA A 446 -7.71 -5.72 2.39
N ALA A 447 -6.76 -5.00 3.00
CA ALA A 447 -5.54 -4.58 2.32
C ALA A 447 -4.66 -5.78 1.91
N PHE A 448 -4.54 -6.80 2.75
CA PHE A 448 -3.87 -8.05 2.39
C PHE A 448 -4.56 -8.76 1.21
N CYS A 449 -5.89 -8.83 1.22
CA CYS A 449 -6.67 -9.41 0.11
C CYS A 449 -6.60 -8.59 -1.19
N ASP A 450 -6.29 -7.29 -1.09
CA ASP A 450 -6.02 -6.41 -2.24
C ASP A 450 -4.58 -6.53 -2.78
N GLY A 451 -3.70 -7.22 -2.06
CA GLY A 451 -2.32 -7.50 -2.45
C GLY A 451 -1.25 -6.67 -1.75
N ALA A 452 -1.62 -5.76 -0.84
CA ALA A 452 -0.65 -5.12 0.04
C ALA A 452 0.06 -6.17 0.88
N ASN A 453 1.39 -6.05 1.04
CA ASN A 453 2.17 -7.06 1.77
C ASN A 453 3.28 -6.47 2.65
N HIS A 454 3.32 -5.14 2.81
CA HIS A 454 4.21 -4.46 3.74
C HIS A 454 3.54 -3.21 4.33
N PHE A 455 3.29 -3.20 5.63
CA PHE A 455 2.54 -2.12 6.27
C PHE A 455 3.50 -1.15 6.93
N ILE A 456 3.25 0.14 6.73
CA ILE A 456 3.94 1.23 7.43
C ILE A 456 2.87 1.93 8.27
N TRP A 457 2.90 1.69 9.57
CA TRP A 457 1.88 2.15 10.50
C TRP A 457 1.89 3.69 10.62
N HIS A 458 0.77 4.32 10.28
CA HIS A 458 0.51 5.73 10.54
C HIS A 458 -0.33 5.82 11.82
N THR A 459 0.18 6.32 12.96
CA THR A 459 1.51 6.90 13.24
C THR A 459 2.11 6.49 14.58
N PHE A 460 3.42 6.66 14.68
CA PHE A 460 4.18 6.68 15.93
C PHE A 460 4.73 8.09 16.17
N ALA A 461 4.00 8.93 16.90
CA ALA A 461 4.50 10.25 17.30
C ALA A 461 5.49 10.13 18.48
N ALA A 462 6.67 10.73 18.35
CA ALA A 462 7.60 10.88 19.45
C ALA A 462 7.01 11.82 20.50
N SER A 463 7.02 11.41 21.76
CA SER A 463 6.41 12.18 22.85
C SER A 463 7.28 12.08 24.12
N PRO A 464 8.21 13.02 24.31
CA PRO A 464 9.00 13.14 25.53
C PRO A 464 8.16 13.19 26.83
N PRO A 465 8.67 12.68 27.97
CA PRO A 465 7.91 12.56 29.22
C PRO A 465 7.31 13.87 29.76
N GLU A 466 7.94 15.02 29.48
CA GLU A 466 7.48 16.35 29.87
C GLU A 466 6.10 16.71 29.29
N PHE A 467 5.72 16.11 28.16
CA PHE A 467 4.38 16.28 27.56
C PHE A 467 3.29 15.45 28.24
N GLY A 468 3.67 14.61 29.21
CA GLY A 468 2.75 13.77 29.98
C GLY A 468 2.05 12.70 29.13
N LEU A 469 0.89 12.26 29.61
CA LEU A 469 0.10 11.19 29.00
C LEU A 469 -1.30 11.69 28.62
N PRO A 470 -1.83 11.36 27.43
CA PRO A 470 -1.20 10.51 26.42
C PRO A 470 -0.12 11.25 25.59
N GLY A 471 0.10 12.54 25.86
CA GLY A 471 1.18 13.34 25.29
C GLY A 471 0.81 14.01 23.97
N ILE A 472 1.84 14.43 23.23
CA ILE A 472 1.65 15.12 21.95
C ILE A 472 1.25 14.15 20.84
N VAL A 473 0.38 14.60 19.95
CA VAL A 473 -0.09 13.86 18.78
C VAL A 473 0.08 14.65 17.51
N TYR A 474 0.31 13.91 16.42
CA TYR A 474 0.06 14.41 15.08
C TYR A 474 -1.44 14.61 14.88
N PHE A 475 -1.85 15.51 13.97
CA PHE A 475 -3.26 15.84 13.77
C PHE A 475 -4.10 14.66 13.25
N ALA A 476 -3.46 13.60 12.75
CA ALA A 476 -4.09 12.34 12.35
C ALA A 476 -3.50 11.15 13.15
N GLY A 477 -4.36 10.18 13.47
CA GLY A 477 -3.95 8.89 14.05
C GLY A 477 -3.63 7.86 12.96
N THR A 478 -3.47 6.57 13.26
CA THR A 478 -3.69 5.86 14.54
C THR A 478 -2.45 5.87 15.45
N HIS A 479 -2.62 6.24 16.71
CA HIS A 479 -1.52 6.36 17.67
C HIS A 479 -1.01 5.01 18.19
N LEU A 480 0.22 4.62 17.83
CA LEU A 480 0.91 3.40 18.29
C LEU A 480 2.27 3.74 18.94
N ASN A 481 2.30 4.68 19.87
CA ASN A 481 3.52 4.97 20.65
C ASN A 481 3.39 4.44 22.09
N PRO A 482 4.44 4.47 22.93
CA PRO A 482 4.41 3.94 24.29
C PRO A 482 3.36 4.57 25.20
N ASN A 483 2.76 5.69 24.78
CA ASN A 483 1.73 6.37 25.54
C ASN A 483 0.33 5.86 25.24
N VAL A 484 0.06 5.11 24.15
CA VAL A 484 -1.27 4.49 23.98
C VAL A 484 -1.47 3.44 25.07
N THR A 485 -2.64 3.43 25.71
CA THR A 485 -2.93 2.58 26.89
C THR A 485 -2.58 1.11 26.66
N TRP A 486 -2.82 0.61 25.45
CA TRP A 486 -2.63 -0.79 25.08
C TRP A 486 -1.27 -1.10 24.43
N PHE A 487 -0.31 -0.17 24.42
CA PHE A 487 0.97 -0.35 23.73
C PHE A 487 1.70 -1.61 24.16
N LYS A 488 1.70 -1.93 25.46
CA LYS A 488 2.33 -3.16 26.00
C LYS A 488 1.80 -4.46 25.38
N HIS A 489 0.59 -4.43 24.83
CA HIS A 489 -0.09 -5.57 24.22
C HIS A 489 -0.03 -5.53 22.67
N SER A 490 0.52 -4.46 22.09
CA SER A 490 0.52 -4.25 20.63
C SER A 490 1.29 -5.33 19.87
N GLY A 491 2.31 -5.94 20.49
CA GLY A 491 3.11 -6.99 19.88
C GLY A 491 2.31 -8.20 19.38
N ALA A 492 1.14 -8.50 19.96
CA ALA A 492 0.28 -9.56 19.47
C ALA A 492 -0.31 -9.24 18.07
N PHE A 493 -0.74 -7.99 17.86
CA PHE A 493 -1.24 -7.55 16.55
C PHE A 493 -0.11 -7.33 15.54
N LEU A 494 1.04 -6.80 15.99
CA LEU A 494 2.20 -6.65 15.11
C LEU A 494 2.77 -8.01 14.68
N ALA A 495 2.73 -9.03 15.54
CA ALA A 495 3.05 -10.40 15.17
C ALA A 495 2.07 -10.92 14.11
N TYR A 496 0.76 -10.70 14.28
CA TYR A 496 -0.24 -11.02 13.26
C TYR A 496 0.10 -10.41 11.90
N LEU A 497 0.38 -9.10 11.85
CA LEU A 497 0.79 -8.41 10.61
C LEU A 497 2.06 -9.03 10.03
N ALA A 498 3.08 -9.28 10.86
CA ALA A 498 4.35 -9.85 10.40
C ALA A 498 4.19 -11.25 9.80
N ARG A 499 3.33 -12.11 10.38
CA ARG A 499 3.04 -13.45 9.84
C ARG A 499 2.33 -13.36 8.48
N CYS A 500 1.34 -12.47 8.36
CA CYS A 500 0.65 -12.23 7.10
C CYS A 500 1.62 -11.70 6.03
N GLN A 501 2.40 -10.67 6.36
CA GLN A 501 3.40 -10.09 5.46
C GLN A 501 4.45 -11.12 5.02
N PHE A 502 4.93 -11.97 5.93
CA PHE A 502 5.88 -13.02 5.59
C PHE A 502 5.33 -13.93 4.48
N LEU A 503 4.17 -14.55 4.67
CA LEU A 503 3.57 -15.44 3.67
C LEU A 503 3.19 -14.70 2.38
N LEU A 504 2.67 -13.48 2.49
CA LEU A 504 2.22 -12.68 1.34
C LEU A 504 3.36 -12.05 0.53
N GLN A 505 4.60 -12.17 0.98
CA GLN A 505 5.80 -11.81 0.22
C GLN A 505 6.51 -13.02 -0.41
N GLN A 506 6.06 -14.26 -0.15
CA GLN A 506 6.66 -15.46 -0.75
C GLN A 506 6.12 -15.71 -2.16
N GLY A 507 6.97 -16.21 -3.06
CA GLY A 507 6.54 -16.65 -4.38
C GLY A 507 5.82 -15.58 -5.21
N LYS A 508 4.88 -15.98 -6.05
CA LYS A 508 4.19 -15.10 -7.01
C LYS A 508 2.69 -15.07 -6.75
N PHE A 509 2.08 -13.92 -7.03
CA PHE A 509 0.63 -13.78 -7.06
C PHE A 509 0.05 -14.66 -8.18
N VAL A 510 -1.13 -15.23 -7.93
CA VAL A 510 -1.83 -16.06 -8.92
C VAL A 510 -3.03 -15.29 -9.48
N ALA A 511 -2.95 -14.99 -10.77
CA ALA A 511 -4.04 -14.41 -11.54
C ALA A 511 -4.05 -15.02 -12.95
N GLU A 512 -5.23 -15.34 -13.46
CA GLU A 512 -5.36 -15.94 -14.80
C GLU A 512 -5.51 -14.86 -15.88
N VAL A 513 -5.88 -13.66 -15.48
CA VAL A 513 -6.25 -12.56 -16.36
C VAL A 513 -5.34 -11.38 -16.07
N CYS A 514 -4.84 -10.74 -17.12
CA CYS A 514 -4.40 -9.35 -17.05
C CYS A 514 -5.25 -8.50 -18.00
N SER A 515 -5.48 -7.23 -17.67
CA SER A 515 -6.30 -6.32 -18.47
C SER A 515 -5.52 -5.08 -18.90
N TYR A 516 -5.67 -4.70 -20.17
CA TYR A 516 -5.17 -3.47 -20.76
C TYR A 516 -6.34 -2.56 -21.09
N THR A 517 -6.38 -1.38 -20.47
CA THR A 517 -7.49 -0.42 -20.59
C THR A 517 -7.13 0.83 -21.42
N GLY A 518 -5.95 0.83 -22.05
CA GLY A 518 -5.37 2.01 -22.71
C GLY A 518 -4.49 2.84 -21.77
N ASP A 519 -4.04 3.99 -22.26
CA ASP A 519 -3.24 4.97 -21.51
C ASP A 519 -4.11 5.92 -20.65
N SER A 520 -5.42 5.67 -20.59
CA SER A 520 -6.31 6.46 -19.75
C SER A 520 -5.95 6.26 -18.27
N PRO A 521 -6.02 7.32 -17.45
CA PRO A 521 -5.75 7.27 -16.02
C PRO A 521 -6.43 6.10 -15.30
N TYR A 522 -5.64 5.29 -14.60
CA TYR A 522 -6.22 4.35 -13.64
C TYR A 522 -6.88 5.13 -12.49
N LEU A 523 -8.17 4.90 -12.30
CA LEU A 523 -8.95 5.43 -11.18
C LEU A 523 -9.16 4.34 -10.14
N HIS A 524 -9.28 4.73 -8.87
CA HIS A 524 -9.29 3.80 -7.74
C HIS A 524 -10.57 2.96 -7.71
N TRP A 525 -10.52 1.75 -8.25
CA TRP A 525 -11.57 0.76 -8.10
C TRP A 525 -11.20 -0.17 -6.94
N GLY A 526 -12.14 -0.40 -6.03
CA GLY A 526 -11.93 -1.30 -4.88
C GLY A 526 -11.65 -2.75 -5.30
N ARG A 527 -11.54 -3.67 -4.34
CA ARG A 527 -11.54 -5.12 -4.60
C ARG A 527 -12.78 -5.46 -5.41
N GLY A 528 -12.62 -5.75 -6.70
CA GLY A 528 -13.78 -5.83 -7.57
C GLY A 528 -13.51 -6.48 -8.89
N GLU A 529 -14.60 -6.94 -9.48
CA GLU A 529 -14.75 -7.58 -10.79
C GLU A 529 -14.47 -6.63 -11.98
N LYS A 530 -14.17 -5.36 -11.67
CA LYS A 530 -14.06 -4.24 -12.62
C LYS A 530 -12.65 -3.68 -12.62
N TRP A 531 -12.12 -3.42 -13.81
CA TRP A 531 -10.80 -2.82 -14.03
C TRP A 531 -10.84 -1.37 -14.53
N SER A 532 -12.03 -0.88 -14.90
CA SER A 532 -12.30 0.51 -15.28
C SER A 532 -13.63 0.99 -14.70
N GLN A 533 -14.00 2.26 -14.90
CA GLN A 533 -15.25 2.85 -14.38
C GLN A 533 -16.48 2.19 -15.01
N GLU A 534 -16.42 2.03 -16.32
CA GLU A 534 -17.48 1.52 -17.18
C GLU A 534 -16.90 0.40 -18.05
N PRO A 535 -16.50 -0.74 -17.45
CA PRO A 535 -15.88 -1.81 -18.21
C PRO A 535 -16.94 -2.47 -19.10
N SER A 536 -16.56 -2.85 -20.32
CA SER A 536 -17.47 -3.59 -21.20
C SER A 536 -17.53 -5.08 -20.83
N LEU A 537 -16.55 -5.57 -20.07
CA LEU A 537 -16.49 -6.92 -19.53
C LEU A 537 -16.24 -6.91 -18.02
N VAL A 538 -16.88 -7.81 -17.28
CA VAL A 538 -16.81 -7.89 -15.82
C VAL A 538 -16.34 -9.28 -15.42
N LEU A 539 -15.27 -9.37 -14.64
CA LEU A 539 -14.68 -10.62 -14.20
C LEU A 539 -15.50 -11.23 -13.06
N GLY A 540 -16.02 -12.45 -13.23
CA GLY A 540 -16.80 -13.09 -12.17
C GLY A 540 -16.03 -13.34 -10.88
N LYS A 541 -16.77 -13.62 -9.81
CA LYS A 541 -16.20 -14.01 -8.51
C LYS A 541 -15.30 -15.24 -8.63
N GLY A 542 -14.30 -15.30 -7.76
CA GLY A 542 -13.39 -16.44 -7.68
C GLY A 542 -12.24 -16.41 -8.68
N TYR A 543 -12.05 -15.29 -9.38
CA TYR A 543 -10.87 -15.00 -10.18
C TYR A 543 -10.18 -13.74 -9.67
N ALA A 544 -8.92 -13.56 -10.07
CA ALA A 544 -8.12 -12.39 -9.79
C ALA A 544 -7.46 -11.89 -11.08
N PHE A 545 -7.13 -10.60 -11.11
CA PHE A 545 -6.47 -9.97 -12.24
C PHE A 545 -5.50 -8.88 -11.79
N ASP A 546 -4.53 -8.61 -12.68
CA ASP A 546 -3.70 -7.40 -12.67
C ASP A 546 -4.07 -6.50 -13.86
N LEU A 547 -3.81 -5.21 -13.71
CA LEU A 547 -3.74 -4.31 -14.86
C LEU A 547 -2.34 -4.32 -15.44
N VAL A 548 -2.26 -4.14 -16.76
CA VAL A 548 -1.01 -3.92 -17.47
C VAL A 548 -1.07 -2.60 -18.21
N ASN A 549 -0.01 -1.81 -18.09
CA ASN A 549 0.12 -0.55 -18.80
C ASN A 549 0.92 -0.71 -20.10
N THR A 550 1.02 0.36 -20.89
CA THR A 550 1.72 0.33 -22.18
C THR A 550 3.21 0.02 -22.02
N GLU A 551 3.89 0.55 -20.99
CA GLU A 551 5.32 0.26 -20.71
C GLU A 551 5.55 -1.25 -20.54
N VAL A 552 4.79 -1.90 -19.65
CA VAL A 552 4.91 -3.35 -19.39
C VAL A 552 4.54 -4.17 -20.63
N LEU A 553 3.46 -3.80 -21.32
CA LEU A 553 3.01 -4.48 -22.52
C LEU A 553 4.11 -4.50 -23.60
N LEU A 554 4.75 -3.36 -23.85
CA LEU A 554 5.77 -3.20 -24.90
C LEU A 554 7.10 -3.84 -24.50
N GLU A 555 7.58 -3.57 -23.28
CA GLU A 555 8.97 -3.79 -22.91
C GLU A 555 9.20 -5.09 -22.13
N ARG A 556 8.18 -5.62 -21.45
CA ARG A 556 8.35 -6.75 -20.52
C ARG A 556 7.57 -7.99 -20.91
N MET A 557 6.40 -7.82 -21.53
CA MET A 557 5.48 -8.93 -21.80
C MET A 557 5.90 -9.76 -23.02
N SER A 558 5.86 -11.08 -22.83
CA SER A 558 6.13 -12.08 -23.87
C SER A 558 5.19 -13.29 -23.74
N VAL A 559 5.23 -14.21 -24.73
CA VAL A 559 4.44 -15.44 -24.70
C VAL A 559 5.34 -16.65 -24.50
N ARG A 560 4.96 -17.55 -23.59
CA ARG A 560 5.58 -18.87 -23.41
C ARG A 560 4.50 -19.93 -23.25
N SER A 561 4.52 -20.94 -24.12
CA SER A 561 3.55 -22.04 -24.10
C SER A 561 2.08 -21.58 -24.12
N GLY A 562 1.80 -20.47 -24.82
CA GLY A 562 0.46 -19.87 -24.92
C GLY A 562 0.10 -18.91 -23.79
N ASP A 563 0.89 -18.85 -22.72
CA ASP A 563 0.67 -17.92 -21.61
C ASP A 563 1.43 -16.61 -21.79
N LEU A 564 0.88 -15.52 -21.25
CA LEU A 564 1.57 -14.24 -21.13
C LEU A 564 2.47 -14.28 -19.90
N VAL A 565 3.75 -13.97 -20.06
CA VAL A 565 4.74 -14.01 -18.98
C VAL A 565 5.54 -12.72 -18.89
N LEU A 566 5.93 -12.39 -17.67
CA LEU A 566 6.88 -11.33 -17.35
C LEU A 566 8.23 -11.93 -16.93
N PRO A 567 9.35 -11.18 -17.03
CA PRO A 567 10.69 -11.70 -16.77
C PRO A 567 10.86 -12.30 -15.38
N ASP A 568 10.13 -11.76 -14.40
CA ASP A 568 10.21 -12.14 -12.99
C ASP A 568 9.31 -13.34 -12.64
N GLY A 569 8.68 -13.98 -13.62
CA GLY A 569 7.88 -15.20 -13.43
C GLY A 569 6.39 -15.00 -13.17
N MET A 570 5.87 -13.76 -13.16
CA MET A 570 4.43 -13.54 -13.26
C MET A 570 3.89 -14.11 -14.57
N ARG A 571 2.71 -14.71 -14.51
CA ARG A 571 2.09 -15.45 -15.61
C ARG A 571 0.59 -15.21 -15.63
N TYR A 572 0.03 -15.02 -16.81
CA TYR A 572 -1.40 -14.88 -17.08
C TYR A 572 -1.79 -15.76 -18.27
N ARG A 573 -3.02 -16.30 -18.27
CA ARG A 573 -3.53 -17.12 -19.39
C ARG A 573 -4.27 -16.29 -20.45
N MET A 574 -4.77 -15.12 -20.07
CA MET A 574 -5.54 -14.26 -20.95
C MET A 574 -5.15 -12.79 -20.78
N LEU A 575 -5.01 -12.11 -21.91
CA LEU A 575 -4.95 -10.65 -21.94
C LEU A 575 -6.32 -10.13 -22.38
N VAL A 576 -6.96 -9.38 -21.50
CA VAL A 576 -8.19 -8.65 -21.83
C VAL A 576 -7.82 -7.27 -22.34
N VAL A 577 -8.41 -6.86 -23.45
CA VAL A 577 -8.27 -5.51 -24.00
C VAL A 577 -9.64 -4.86 -23.95
N ASP A 578 -9.86 -4.07 -22.91
CA ASP A 578 -11.14 -3.41 -22.63
C ASP A 578 -10.88 -1.91 -22.42
N LEU A 579 -10.86 -1.18 -23.53
CA LEU A 579 -10.42 0.21 -23.59
C LEU A 579 -11.46 1.13 -22.96
N ALA A 580 -10.99 2.10 -22.17
CA ALA A 580 -11.86 3.10 -21.54
C ALA A 580 -12.29 4.25 -22.50
N SER A 581 -11.73 4.31 -23.71
CA SER A 581 -12.05 5.33 -24.71
C SER A 581 -11.87 4.80 -26.13
N ASP A 582 -12.24 5.61 -27.14
CA ASP A 582 -12.01 5.28 -28.55
C ASP A 582 -10.57 5.55 -29.02
N ALA A 583 -9.67 5.95 -28.11
CA ALA A 583 -8.26 6.20 -28.39
C ALA A 583 -7.37 5.08 -27.84
N ALA A 584 -6.39 4.64 -28.63
CA ALA A 584 -5.37 3.69 -28.18
C ALA A 584 -4.02 3.95 -28.87
N PRO A 585 -2.88 3.78 -28.18
CA PRO A 585 -1.56 3.87 -28.81
C PRO A 585 -1.41 2.81 -29.92
N PRO A 586 -1.03 3.17 -31.16
CA PRO A 586 -0.84 2.22 -32.26
C PRO A 586 0.15 1.09 -31.91
N GLN A 587 1.25 1.43 -31.23
CA GLN A 587 2.25 0.48 -30.76
C GLN A 587 1.71 -0.57 -29.78
N ALA A 588 0.76 -0.20 -28.90
CA ALA A 588 0.14 -1.13 -27.97
C ALA A 588 -0.72 -2.15 -28.73
N LEU A 589 -1.54 -1.69 -29.69
CA LEU A 589 -2.35 -2.57 -30.55
C LEU A 589 -1.47 -3.50 -31.39
N LYS A 590 -0.37 -2.98 -31.94
CA LYS A 590 0.60 -3.79 -32.68
C LYS A 590 1.19 -4.88 -31.80
N LYS A 591 1.61 -4.55 -30.58
CA LYS A 591 2.15 -5.52 -29.62
C LYS A 591 1.11 -6.55 -29.19
N ILE A 592 -0.14 -6.16 -28.98
CA ILE A 592 -1.25 -7.10 -28.70
C ILE A 592 -1.41 -8.09 -29.86
N ALA A 593 -1.38 -7.63 -31.11
CA ALA A 593 -1.44 -8.50 -32.28
C ALA A 593 -0.21 -9.43 -32.35
N GLU A 594 0.98 -8.95 -32.02
CA GLU A 594 2.19 -9.79 -31.93
C GLU A 594 2.06 -10.88 -30.87
N LEU A 595 1.58 -10.56 -29.67
CA LEU A 595 1.34 -11.52 -28.60
C LEU A 595 0.30 -12.58 -29.01
N ALA A 596 -0.80 -12.16 -29.64
CA ALA A 596 -1.80 -13.06 -30.19
C ALA A 596 -1.17 -14.03 -31.21
N ARG A 597 -0.41 -13.51 -32.20
CA ARG A 597 0.25 -14.37 -33.20
C ARG A 597 1.23 -15.35 -32.58
N ALA A 598 1.89 -14.97 -31.48
CA ALA A 598 2.84 -15.79 -30.76
C ALA A 598 2.19 -16.89 -29.88
N GLY A 599 0.86 -16.92 -29.75
CA GLY A 599 0.15 -17.98 -29.02
C GLY A 599 -0.79 -17.51 -27.92
N ALA A 600 -0.82 -16.21 -27.59
CA ALA A 600 -1.66 -15.71 -26.50
C ALA A 600 -3.16 -15.82 -26.81
N THR A 601 -3.97 -15.99 -25.77
CA THR A 601 -5.43 -15.76 -25.84
C THR A 601 -5.72 -14.30 -25.53
N ILE A 602 -6.31 -13.59 -26.48
CA ILE A 602 -6.76 -12.20 -26.31
C ILE A 602 -8.28 -12.17 -26.21
N VAL A 603 -8.81 -11.50 -25.20
CA VAL A 603 -10.26 -11.25 -25.03
C VAL A 603 -10.51 -9.77 -25.27
N LEU A 604 -11.38 -9.45 -26.22
CA LEU A 604 -11.65 -8.08 -26.62
C LEU A 604 -12.99 -7.61 -26.06
N GLY A 605 -12.94 -6.44 -25.41
CA GLY A 605 -14.12 -5.67 -25.05
C GLY A 605 -14.90 -5.19 -26.27
N ARG A 606 -16.09 -4.64 -26.02
CA ARG A 606 -17.00 -4.15 -27.08
C ARG A 606 -16.39 -2.99 -27.87
N ASP A 607 -15.67 -2.11 -27.19
CA ASP A 607 -15.31 -0.81 -27.73
C ASP A 607 -14.03 -0.90 -28.56
N ARG A 608 -14.14 -0.55 -29.84
CA ARG A 608 -13.07 -0.62 -30.83
C ARG A 608 -12.39 0.76 -30.95
N PRO A 609 -11.06 0.85 -30.87
CA PRO A 609 -10.37 2.13 -30.99
C PRO A 609 -10.41 2.65 -32.44
N LYS A 610 -10.50 3.97 -32.59
CA LYS A 610 -10.68 4.69 -33.86
C LYS A 610 -9.57 5.69 -34.15
N ARG A 611 -8.82 6.09 -33.13
CA ARG A 611 -7.79 7.14 -33.21
C ARG A 611 -6.63 6.89 -32.24
N ALA A 612 -5.50 7.55 -32.49
CA ALA A 612 -4.42 7.67 -31.51
C ALA A 612 -4.74 8.78 -30.47
N PRO A 613 -4.17 8.74 -29.25
CA PRO A 613 -4.44 9.77 -28.24
C PRO A 613 -3.84 11.16 -28.56
N GLY A 614 -2.68 11.19 -29.21
CA GLY A 614 -1.88 12.39 -29.46
C GLY A 614 -1.73 12.76 -30.94
N LEU A 615 -0.81 13.68 -31.23
CA LEU A 615 -0.52 14.22 -32.57
C LEU A 615 0.67 13.56 -33.27
N GLU A 616 1.43 12.70 -32.59
CA GLU A 616 2.56 12.00 -33.22
C GLU A 616 2.09 11.24 -34.48
N ASN A 617 2.67 11.61 -35.64
CA ASN A 617 2.32 11.10 -36.97
C ASN A 617 0.84 11.28 -37.38
N TYR A 618 0.11 12.26 -36.81
CA TYR A 618 -1.25 12.59 -37.23
C TYR A 618 -1.27 13.17 -38.67
N PRO A 619 -2.25 12.79 -39.53
CA PRO A 619 -3.38 11.89 -39.29
C PRO A 619 -3.12 10.40 -39.58
N ALA A 620 -1.93 10.04 -40.08
CA ALA A 620 -1.61 8.67 -40.47
C ALA A 620 -1.68 7.67 -39.29
N CYS A 621 -1.40 8.14 -38.06
CA CYS A 621 -1.56 7.32 -36.86
C CYS A 621 -3.00 6.81 -36.64
N ASP A 622 -4.03 7.58 -37.01
CA ASP A 622 -5.42 7.16 -36.89
C ASP A 622 -5.78 6.08 -37.93
N GLU A 623 -5.22 6.17 -39.14
CA GLU A 623 -5.38 5.12 -40.16
C GLU A 623 -4.78 3.81 -39.67
N GLU A 624 -3.60 3.87 -39.06
CA GLU A 624 -2.94 2.70 -38.47
C GLU A 624 -3.75 2.11 -37.30
N VAL A 625 -4.31 2.94 -36.42
CA VAL A 625 -5.22 2.45 -35.36
C VAL A 625 -6.43 1.74 -35.97
N ARG A 626 -7.10 2.34 -36.96
CA ARG A 626 -8.27 1.72 -37.60
C ARG A 626 -7.92 0.39 -38.28
N ARG A 627 -6.75 0.31 -38.92
CA ARG A 627 -6.22 -0.89 -39.56
C ARG A 627 -5.96 -2.00 -38.54
N LEU A 628 -5.19 -1.71 -37.49
CA LEU A 628 -4.89 -2.66 -36.40
C LEU A 628 -6.15 -3.09 -35.65
N ALA A 629 -7.06 -2.16 -35.40
CA ALA A 629 -8.36 -2.45 -34.80
C ALA A 629 -9.21 -3.35 -35.71
N GLY A 630 -9.12 -3.18 -37.04
CA GLY A 630 -9.79 -4.06 -38.01
C GLY A 630 -9.25 -5.48 -37.99
N GLU A 631 -7.92 -5.60 -37.89
CA GLU A 631 -7.25 -6.88 -37.74
C GLU A 631 -7.63 -7.59 -36.42
N LEU A 632 -7.66 -6.84 -35.30
CA LEU A 632 -7.92 -7.36 -33.97
C LEU A 632 -9.40 -7.59 -33.66
N TRP A 633 -10.33 -6.74 -34.09
CA TRP A 633 -11.77 -6.95 -33.83
C TRP A 633 -12.47 -7.72 -34.96
N GLY A 634 -12.02 -7.56 -36.21
CA GLY A 634 -12.66 -8.16 -37.39
C GLY A 634 -14.02 -7.53 -37.72
N ASP A 635 -14.77 -8.21 -38.60
CA ASP A 635 -16.06 -7.74 -39.13
C ASP A 635 -17.27 -8.31 -38.37
N ALA A 636 -17.07 -8.98 -37.24
CA ALA A 636 -18.10 -9.73 -36.52
C ALA A 636 -19.27 -8.89 -35.95
N GLY A 637 -19.31 -7.58 -36.20
CA GLY A 637 -20.48 -6.74 -35.91
C GLY A 637 -20.90 -6.71 -34.43
N GLY A 638 -19.98 -6.96 -33.51
CA GLY A 638 -20.27 -7.06 -32.07
C GLY A 638 -20.91 -8.39 -31.64
N GLN A 639 -20.95 -9.41 -32.51
CA GLN A 639 -21.38 -10.76 -32.16
C GLN A 639 -20.24 -11.54 -31.50
N ALA A 640 -20.61 -12.41 -30.54
CA ALA A 640 -19.69 -13.33 -29.89
C ALA A 640 -18.95 -14.18 -30.94
N SER A 641 -17.62 -14.17 -30.92
CA SER A 641 -16.81 -14.94 -31.86
C SER A 641 -15.50 -15.38 -31.24
N VAL A 642 -15.03 -16.55 -31.67
CA VAL A 642 -13.70 -17.08 -31.35
C VAL A 642 -13.02 -17.37 -32.67
N ARG A 643 -11.82 -16.82 -32.87
CA ARG A 643 -11.05 -17.07 -34.10
C ARG A 643 -9.58 -17.28 -33.80
N SER A 644 -8.95 -18.15 -34.58
CA SER A 644 -7.49 -18.29 -34.59
C SER A 644 -6.84 -17.02 -35.09
N PHE A 645 -5.70 -16.66 -34.50
CA PHE A 645 -4.92 -15.50 -34.90
C PHE A 645 -3.43 -15.80 -34.74
N GLY A 646 -2.77 -16.13 -35.85
CA GLY A 646 -1.47 -16.82 -35.81
C GLY A 646 -1.56 -18.12 -35.01
N SER A 647 -0.67 -18.33 -34.05
CA SER A 647 -0.69 -19.50 -33.15
C SER A 647 -1.60 -19.33 -31.93
N GLY A 648 -2.14 -18.13 -31.69
CA GLY A 648 -3.06 -17.85 -30.60
C GLY A 648 -4.50 -17.71 -31.07
N ARG A 649 -5.32 -17.04 -30.27
CA ARG A 649 -6.73 -16.81 -30.57
C ARG A 649 -7.25 -15.48 -30.04
N ILE A 650 -8.25 -14.96 -30.71
CA ILE A 650 -9.02 -13.78 -30.31
C ILE A 650 -10.44 -14.22 -29.98
N ILE A 651 -10.91 -13.81 -28.81
CA ILE A 651 -12.28 -13.98 -28.32
C ILE A 651 -12.88 -12.57 -28.27
N ALA A 652 -13.98 -12.33 -28.99
CA ALA A 652 -14.64 -11.03 -29.02
C ALA A 652 -16.09 -11.14 -28.54
N ALA A 653 -16.60 -10.07 -27.92
CA ALA A 653 -18.00 -9.93 -27.50
C ALA A 653 -18.55 -11.13 -26.72
N THR A 654 -17.69 -11.79 -25.93
CA THR A 654 -18.03 -12.95 -25.10
C THR A 654 -17.81 -12.57 -23.65
N PRO A 655 -18.76 -12.81 -22.72
CA PRO A 655 -18.54 -12.61 -21.30
C PRO A 655 -17.27 -13.33 -20.83
N ILE A 656 -16.45 -12.68 -20.02
CA ILE A 656 -15.14 -13.23 -19.65
C ILE A 656 -15.24 -14.56 -18.88
N ASP A 657 -16.27 -14.75 -18.06
CA ASP A 657 -16.52 -16.03 -17.38
C ASP A 657 -16.76 -17.18 -18.35
N GLU A 658 -17.42 -16.90 -19.46
CA GLU A 658 -17.62 -17.89 -20.53
C GLU A 658 -16.30 -18.15 -21.27
N ALA A 659 -15.51 -17.11 -21.55
CA ALA A 659 -14.19 -17.27 -22.15
C ALA A 659 -13.25 -18.13 -21.27
N LEU A 660 -13.26 -17.89 -19.94
CA LEU A 660 -12.52 -18.68 -18.95
C LEU A 660 -13.00 -20.14 -18.95
N LYS A 661 -14.31 -20.37 -18.95
CA LYS A 661 -14.91 -21.72 -19.03
C LYS A 661 -14.52 -22.45 -20.32
N GLN A 662 -14.59 -21.79 -21.47
CA GLN A 662 -14.19 -22.35 -22.77
C GLN A 662 -12.69 -22.67 -22.82
N ALA A 663 -11.88 -21.97 -22.03
CA ALA A 663 -10.45 -22.25 -21.87
C ALA A 663 -10.14 -23.32 -20.81
N GLY A 664 -11.16 -23.92 -20.17
CA GLY A 664 -10.97 -24.90 -19.09
C GLY A 664 -10.36 -24.28 -17.83
N ILE A 665 -10.53 -22.98 -17.62
CA ILE A 665 -10.01 -22.26 -16.46
C ILE A 665 -11.13 -22.19 -15.43
N ALA A 666 -11.07 -23.05 -14.41
CA ALA A 666 -11.98 -22.99 -13.28
C ALA A 666 -11.66 -21.80 -12.36
N GLN A 667 -12.66 -21.38 -11.57
CA GLN A 667 -12.50 -20.45 -10.45
C GLN A 667 -11.36 -20.91 -9.55
N ASP A 668 -10.50 -19.97 -9.19
CA ASP A 668 -9.36 -20.19 -8.33
C ASP A 668 -9.78 -20.43 -6.88
N PHE A 669 -10.79 -19.68 -6.43
CA PHE A 669 -11.43 -19.81 -5.13
C PHE A 669 -12.95 -19.65 -5.26
N ALA A 670 -13.73 -20.53 -4.65
CA ALA A 670 -15.18 -20.36 -4.51
C ALA A 670 -15.58 -20.40 -3.03
N GLY A 671 -16.16 -19.31 -2.54
CA GLY A 671 -16.59 -19.15 -1.16
C GLY A 671 -17.17 -17.74 -0.94
N PRO A 672 -17.75 -17.46 0.25
CA PRO A 672 -18.42 -16.19 0.52
C PRO A 672 -17.46 -15.05 0.92
N TRP A 673 -16.16 -15.32 1.01
CA TRP A 673 -15.19 -14.46 1.69
C TRP A 673 -14.14 -13.87 0.75
N ASP A 674 -13.46 -12.83 1.22
CA ASP A 674 -12.34 -12.23 0.52
C ASP A 674 -11.12 -13.16 0.60
N TYR A 675 -10.31 -13.18 -0.45
CA TYR A 675 -9.12 -14.02 -0.54
C TYR A 675 -7.98 -13.39 -1.37
N ILE A 676 -6.78 -13.90 -1.18
CA ILE A 676 -5.65 -13.74 -2.13
C ILE A 676 -4.88 -15.05 -2.22
N HIS A 677 -4.34 -15.34 -3.40
CA HIS A 677 -3.61 -16.57 -3.68
C HIS A 677 -2.17 -16.29 -4.13
N ARG A 678 -1.21 -17.00 -3.54
CA ARG A 678 0.19 -17.01 -3.92
C ARG A 678 0.71 -18.43 -4.15
N ARG A 679 1.63 -18.56 -5.11
CA ARG A 679 2.34 -19.81 -5.43
C ARG A 679 3.82 -19.71 -5.11
N VAL A 680 4.34 -20.66 -4.34
CA VAL A 680 5.76 -20.77 -3.96
C VAL A 680 6.29 -22.14 -4.40
N GLY A 681 6.95 -22.20 -5.55
CA GLY A 681 7.31 -23.47 -6.15
C GLY A 681 6.05 -24.27 -6.48
N ASP A 682 5.88 -25.43 -5.85
CA ASP A 682 4.67 -26.24 -5.96
C ASP A 682 3.64 -25.93 -4.86
N ALA A 683 3.99 -25.19 -3.81
CA ALA A 683 3.08 -24.85 -2.72
C ALA A 683 2.10 -23.75 -3.11
N GLU A 684 0.83 -23.92 -2.74
CA GLU A 684 -0.24 -22.94 -2.94
C GLU A 684 -0.67 -22.36 -1.59
N ILE A 685 -0.79 -21.04 -1.50
CA ILE A 685 -1.06 -20.31 -0.25
C ILE A 685 -2.25 -19.37 -0.49
N TYR A 686 -3.37 -19.67 0.16
CA TYR A 686 -4.55 -18.81 0.14
C TYR A 686 -4.69 -18.10 1.48
N PHE A 687 -4.75 -16.78 1.50
CA PHE A 687 -5.26 -16.03 2.65
C PHE A 687 -6.75 -15.82 2.46
N VAL A 688 -7.57 -16.11 3.48
CA VAL A 688 -9.03 -16.00 3.44
C VAL A 688 -9.50 -15.21 4.65
N ALA A 689 -10.35 -14.20 4.44
CA ALA A 689 -10.84 -13.30 5.49
C ALA A 689 -12.37 -13.10 5.43
N GLY A 690 -13.04 -13.30 6.55
CA GLY A 690 -14.50 -13.27 6.66
C GLY A 690 -15.01 -13.70 8.04
N ALA A 691 -16.26 -14.16 8.11
CA ALA A 691 -16.87 -14.66 9.34
C ALA A 691 -17.94 -15.73 9.03
N GLY A 692 -18.15 -16.64 9.98
CA GLY A 692 -19.13 -17.72 9.89
C GLY A 692 -18.53 -19.05 9.41
N GLU A 693 -19.40 -19.97 8.98
CA GLU A 693 -19.02 -21.28 8.46
C GLU A 693 -19.37 -21.39 6.98
N ALA A 694 -18.44 -21.88 6.17
CA ALA A 694 -18.64 -22.08 4.75
C ALA A 694 -17.77 -23.21 4.19
N GLU A 695 -18.26 -23.90 3.17
CA GLU A 695 -17.44 -24.76 2.34
C GLU A 695 -16.75 -23.92 1.26
N CYS A 696 -15.42 -23.93 1.29
CA CYS A 696 -14.59 -23.17 0.35
C CYS A 696 -13.93 -24.14 -0.62
N THR A 697 -14.00 -23.85 -1.93
CA THR A 697 -13.35 -24.65 -2.97
C THR A 697 -12.10 -23.94 -3.47
N PHE A 698 -10.97 -24.66 -3.48
CA PHE A 698 -9.66 -24.18 -3.91
C PHE A 698 -9.22 -24.92 -5.16
N ARG A 699 -8.69 -24.21 -6.15
CA ARG A 699 -8.20 -24.81 -7.39
C ARG A 699 -6.83 -25.47 -7.23
N VAL A 700 -6.81 -26.45 -6.34
CA VAL A 700 -5.66 -27.29 -6.01
C VAL A 700 -6.13 -28.74 -6.06
N SER A 701 -5.27 -29.64 -6.54
CA SER A 701 -5.56 -31.07 -6.68
C SER A 701 -4.43 -31.89 -6.05
N GLY A 702 -4.79 -33.03 -5.46
CA GLY A 702 -3.79 -34.01 -4.97
C GLY A 702 -2.93 -33.53 -3.80
N LYS A 703 -3.32 -32.46 -3.10
CA LYS A 703 -2.63 -31.92 -1.92
C LYS A 703 -3.56 -31.83 -0.72
N GLU A 704 -3.05 -32.12 0.48
CA GLU A 704 -3.80 -31.90 1.70
C GLU A 704 -3.69 -30.43 2.15
N PRO A 705 -4.80 -29.82 2.61
CA PRO A 705 -4.79 -28.48 3.18
C PRO A 705 -4.25 -28.46 4.61
N GLU A 706 -3.57 -27.38 4.97
CA GLU A 706 -3.22 -27.00 6.34
C GLU A 706 -3.89 -25.65 6.69
N PHE A 707 -4.37 -25.48 7.92
CA PHE A 707 -4.79 -24.18 8.45
C PHE A 707 -3.67 -23.55 9.27
N TRP A 708 -3.32 -22.33 8.90
CA TRP A 708 -2.31 -21.52 9.57
C TRP A 708 -3.00 -20.26 10.08
N ASP A 709 -3.11 -20.13 11.40
CA ASP A 709 -3.77 -19.02 12.07
C ASP A 709 -2.76 -17.90 12.35
N PRO A 710 -2.80 -16.77 11.63
CA PRO A 710 -1.85 -15.68 11.84
C PRO A 710 -2.02 -14.96 13.18
N ALA A 711 -3.18 -15.05 13.85
CA ALA A 711 -3.37 -14.40 15.16
C ALA A 711 -2.61 -15.13 16.26
N THR A 712 -2.68 -16.47 16.25
CA THR A 712 -2.06 -17.31 17.28
C THR A 712 -0.70 -17.89 16.87
N GLY A 713 -0.43 -17.96 15.56
CA GLY A 713 0.72 -18.68 15.00
C GLY A 713 0.51 -20.19 14.90
N ARG A 714 -0.69 -20.71 15.23
CA ARG A 714 -0.95 -22.16 15.21
C ARG A 714 -1.02 -22.68 13.77
N ILE A 715 -0.36 -23.81 13.54
CA ILE A 715 -0.44 -24.60 12.30
C ILE A 715 -1.11 -25.93 12.63
N ARG A 716 -2.09 -26.36 11.83
CA ARG A 716 -2.77 -27.66 11.97
C ARG A 716 -3.19 -28.21 10.60
N ASP A 717 -3.18 -29.54 10.47
CA ASP A 717 -3.70 -30.19 9.27
C ASP A 717 -5.23 -30.00 9.18
N ALA A 718 -5.74 -29.65 8.00
CA ALA A 718 -7.17 -29.58 7.74
C ALA A 718 -7.66 -30.97 7.29
N VAL A 719 -7.74 -31.91 8.24
CA VAL A 719 -8.03 -33.34 7.97
C VAL A 719 -9.41 -33.60 7.37
N CYS A 720 -10.33 -32.64 7.43
CA CYS A 720 -11.62 -32.71 6.75
C CYS A 720 -11.58 -31.91 5.45
N TYR A 721 -11.57 -32.61 4.32
CA TYR A 721 -11.63 -32.03 2.98
C TYR A 721 -12.10 -33.09 1.98
N ARG A 722 -12.54 -32.67 0.81
CA ARG A 722 -12.92 -33.60 -0.27
C ARG A 722 -12.53 -33.07 -1.63
N THR A 723 -12.49 -33.95 -2.60
CA THR A 723 -12.26 -33.59 -4.00
C THR A 723 -13.60 -33.38 -4.70
N SER A 724 -13.75 -32.25 -5.39
CA SER A 724 -14.89 -31.99 -6.26
C SER A 724 -14.84 -32.85 -7.53
N GLU A 725 -15.93 -32.90 -8.28
CA GLU A 725 -16.00 -33.63 -9.56
C GLU A 725 -14.97 -33.13 -10.59
N ASP A 726 -14.64 -31.83 -10.56
CA ASP A 726 -13.63 -31.22 -11.42
C ASP A 726 -12.19 -31.27 -10.84
N GLY A 727 -11.97 -32.04 -9.77
CA GLY A 727 -10.65 -32.32 -9.21
C GLY A 727 -10.10 -31.26 -8.24
N ARG A 728 -10.87 -30.23 -7.91
CA ARG A 728 -10.51 -29.18 -6.94
C ARG A 728 -10.71 -29.67 -5.50
N THR A 729 -10.10 -28.98 -4.53
CA THR A 729 -10.22 -29.33 -3.11
C THR A 729 -11.28 -28.46 -2.43
N ILE A 730 -12.26 -29.09 -1.79
CA ILE A 730 -13.29 -28.45 -0.98
C ILE A 730 -12.94 -28.61 0.50
N VAL A 731 -12.90 -27.51 1.24
CA VAL A 731 -12.55 -27.46 2.67
C VAL A 731 -13.65 -26.72 3.44
N PRO A 732 -14.27 -27.33 4.47
CA PRO A 732 -15.12 -26.62 5.40
C PRO A 732 -14.25 -25.73 6.32
N ILE A 733 -14.60 -24.46 6.40
CA ILE A 733 -13.87 -23.45 7.17
C ILE A 733 -14.85 -22.75 8.11
N ALA A 734 -14.42 -22.54 9.35
CA ALA A 734 -15.11 -21.73 10.34
C ALA A 734 -14.22 -20.56 10.74
N LEU A 735 -14.70 -19.33 10.55
CA LEU A 735 -14.01 -18.10 10.94
C LEU A 735 -14.81 -17.36 12.02
N PRO A 736 -14.15 -16.89 13.10
CA PRO A 736 -14.79 -16.02 14.07
C PRO A 736 -15.18 -14.68 13.44
N GLU A 737 -15.84 -13.81 14.22
CA GLU A 737 -16.06 -12.42 13.81
C GLU A 737 -14.73 -11.76 13.39
N ASN A 738 -14.71 -11.11 12.22
CA ASN A 738 -13.49 -10.52 11.62
C ASN A 738 -12.31 -11.52 11.52
N GLY A 739 -12.62 -12.80 11.33
CA GLY A 739 -11.65 -13.89 11.27
C GLY A 739 -10.88 -13.96 9.96
N SER A 740 -9.69 -14.55 10.02
CA SER A 740 -8.86 -14.78 8.84
C SER A 740 -7.92 -15.96 9.07
N THR A 741 -7.62 -16.73 8.02
CA THR A 741 -6.66 -17.83 8.09
C THR A 741 -5.93 -17.99 6.76
N PHE A 742 -4.75 -18.61 6.80
CA PHE A 742 -4.11 -19.15 5.60
C PHE A 742 -4.50 -20.61 5.43
N VAL A 743 -4.90 -20.98 4.21
CA VAL A 743 -5.05 -22.36 3.76
C VAL A 743 -3.87 -22.68 2.85
N VAL A 744 -2.98 -23.56 3.32
CA VAL A 744 -1.70 -23.88 2.67
C VAL A 744 -1.72 -25.30 2.13
N PHE A 745 -1.33 -25.47 0.86
CA PHE A 745 -1.24 -26.75 0.18
C PHE A 745 0.20 -27.01 -0.27
N ARG A 746 0.99 -27.68 0.58
CA ARG A 746 2.41 -27.98 0.30
C ARG A 746 2.78 -29.45 0.38
N ARG A 747 1.85 -30.31 0.82
CA ARG A 747 2.06 -31.76 0.99
C ARG A 747 1.11 -32.53 0.09
N GLU A 748 1.53 -33.71 -0.36
CA GLU A 748 0.65 -34.62 -1.09
C GLU A 748 -0.56 -35.02 -0.24
N ALA A 749 -1.71 -35.25 -0.89
CA ALA A 749 -2.92 -35.64 -0.21
C ALA A 749 -2.81 -37.03 0.41
N GLU A 750 -3.08 -37.13 1.70
CA GLU A 750 -3.14 -38.39 2.42
C GLU A 750 -4.31 -39.27 1.97
N LYS A 751 -4.06 -40.57 1.82
CA LYS A 751 -5.07 -41.54 1.36
C LYS A 751 -6.26 -41.68 2.30
N ARG A 752 -6.05 -41.47 3.60
CA ARG A 752 -7.09 -41.55 4.64
C ARG A 752 -7.27 -40.18 5.28
N HIS A 753 -8.45 -39.60 5.07
CA HIS A 753 -8.89 -38.34 5.66
C HIS A 753 -10.41 -38.33 5.81
N LEU A 754 -10.94 -37.34 6.55
CA LEU A 754 -12.38 -37.10 6.67
C LEU A 754 -12.87 -36.31 5.46
N VAL A 755 -14.05 -36.63 4.93
CA VAL A 755 -14.67 -35.90 3.81
C VAL A 755 -15.89 -35.08 4.25
N ALA A 756 -16.48 -35.45 5.38
CA ALA A 756 -17.56 -34.72 6.02
C ALA A 756 -17.54 -34.93 7.54
N MET A 757 -17.97 -33.92 8.28
CA MET A 757 -18.23 -34.02 9.71
C MET A 757 -19.44 -33.14 10.04
N SER A 758 -20.48 -33.75 10.59
CA SER A 758 -21.71 -33.06 10.98
C SER A 758 -21.69 -32.81 12.48
N ALA A 759 -21.60 -31.55 12.86
CA ALA A 759 -21.65 -31.09 14.24
C ALA A 759 -22.32 -29.71 14.32
N PRO A 760 -22.98 -29.37 15.44
CA PRO A 760 -23.35 -27.99 15.72
C PRO A 760 -22.12 -27.07 15.70
N ALA A 761 -22.31 -25.82 15.30
CA ALA A 761 -21.24 -24.83 15.26
C ALA A 761 -20.50 -24.75 16.61
N GLY A 762 -19.17 -24.80 16.55
CA GLY A 762 -18.31 -24.77 17.74
C GLY A 762 -18.27 -26.04 18.60
N ALA A 763 -19.11 -27.05 18.35
CA ALA A 763 -19.16 -28.27 19.16
C ALA A 763 -17.92 -29.17 18.95
N VAL A 764 -17.37 -29.21 17.73
CA VAL A 764 -16.19 -30.00 17.39
C VAL A 764 -15.16 -29.16 16.64
N GLU A 765 -13.91 -29.18 17.11
CA GLU A 765 -12.74 -28.60 16.43
C GLU A 765 -11.83 -29.74 15.96
N ILE A 766 -11.49 -29.75 14.66
CA ILE A 766 -10.48 -30.68 14.14
C ILE A 766 -9.09 -30.14 14.50
N ALA A 767 -8.42 -30.81 15.44
CA ALA A 767 -7.13 -30.39 15.96
C ALA A 767 -5.95 -30.81 15.08
N GLY A 768 -6.14 -31.82 14.22
CA GLY A 768 -5.14 -32.30 13.25
C GLY A 768 -5.18 -33.82 13.10
N ARG A 769 -4.10 -34.38 12.54
CA ARG A 769 -3.96 -35.83 12.31
C ARG A 769 -3.31 -36.55 13.52
N SER A 770 -3.60 -37.85 13.66
CA SER A 770 -2.85 -38.80 14.50
C SER A 770 -2.64 -40.12 13.74
N GLU A 771 -1.83 -41.05 14.28
CA GLU A 771 -1.60 -42.37 13.67
C GLU A 771 -2.90 -43.20 13.48
N GLY A 772 -3.90 -42.98 14.34
CA GLY A 772 -5.15 -43.74 14.38
C GLY A 772 -6.34 -43.10 13.67
N GLY A 773 -6.25 -41.83 13.23
CA GLY A 773 -7.39 -41.13 12.62
C GLY A 773 -7.29 -39.60 12.73
N ALA A 774 -8.43 -38.92 12.68
CA ALA A 774 -8.50 -37.48 12.91
C ALA A 774 -8.62 -37.20 14.41
N ARG A 775 -7.74 -36.34 14.93
CA ARG A 775 -7.79 -35.87 16.31
C ARG A 775 -8.77 -34.70 16.39
N VAL A 776 -9.85 -34.90 17.15
CA VAL A 776 -10.90 -33.90 17.33
C VAL A 776 -11.02 -33.49 18.80
N ARG A 777 -11.23 -32.20 19.02
CA ARG A 777 -11.57 -31.62 20.32
C ARG A 777 -13.07 -31.39 20.34
N VAL A 778 -13.75 -32.04 21.28
CA VAL A 778 -15.21 -31.99 21.41
C VAL A 778 -15.57 -31.22 22.67
N TRP A 779 -16.41 -30.21 22.52
CA TRP A 779 -16.79 -29.26 23.57
C TRP A 779 -18.22 -29.45 24.08
N GLN A 780 -19.00 -30.30 23.43
CA GLN A 780 -20.39 -30.59 23.81
C GLN A 780 -20.63 -32.10 23.87
N ASN A 781 -21.52 -32.55 24.76
CA ASN A 781 -21.97 -33.94 24.73
C ASN A 781 -22.87 -34.14 23.52
N GLY A 782 -22.74 -35.28 22.85
CA GLY A 782 -23.52 -35.55 21.66
C GLY A 782 -23.02 -36.73 20.85
N SER A 783 -23.66 -36.92 19.71
CA SER A 783 -23.27 -37.93 18.74
C SER A 783 -23.03 -37.26 17.39
N TYR A 784 -21.80 -37.33 16.91
CA TYR A 784 -21.33 -36.60 15.75
C TYR A 784 -21.07 -37.57 14.61
N ALA A 785 -21.75 -37.37 13.48
CA ALA A 785 -21.55 -38.20 12.30
C ALA A 785 -20.34 -37.69 11.51
N PHE A 786 -19.54 -38.61 10.99
CA PHE A 786 -18.46 -38.29 10.07
C PHE A 786 -18.41 -39.30 8.92
N GLU A 787 -17.82 -38.88 7.81
CA GLU A 787 -17.56 -39.74 6.67
C GLU A 787 -16.08 -39.68 6.31
N THR A 788 -15.51 -40.83 5.98
CA THR A 788 -14.12 -40.94 5.56
C THR A 788 -14.00 -41.00 4.04
N SER A 789 -12.84 -40.64 3.51
CA SER A 789 -12.41 -40.84 2.11
C SER A 789 -12.61 -42.26 1.57
N ALA A 790 -12.73 -43.28 2.43
CA ALA A 790 -13.08 -44.65 2.05
C ALA A 790 -14.60 -44.90 1.92
N LYS A 791 -15.43 -43.84 1.93
CA LYS A 791 -16.90 -43.88 1.97
C LYS A 791 -17.49 -44.67 3.13
N LYS A 792 -16.75 -44.73 4.25
CA LYS A 792 -17.26 -45.29 5.50
C LYS A 792 -17.85 -44.16 6.33
N ALA A 793 -19.11 -44.32 6.71
CA ALA A 793 -19.75 -43.49 7.72
C ALA A 793 -19.39 -44.01 9.12
N GLY A 794 -19.07 -43.09 10.02
CA GLY A 794 -18.77 -43.34 11.42
C GLY A 794 -19.57 -42.41 12.33
N GLN A 795 -19.62 -42.76 13.61
CA GLN A 795 -20.30 -41.97 14.62
C GLN A 795 -19.41 -41.83 15.85
N LEU A 796 -19.07 -40.60 16.19
CA LEU A 796 -18.34 -40.27 17.40
C LEU A 796 -19.33 -39.89 18.50
N LYS A 797 -19.56 -40.80 19.45
CA LYS A 797 -20.39 -40.54 20.62
C LYS A 797 -19.51 -40.03 21.77
N VAL A 798 -19.82 -38.84 22.29
CA VAL A 798 -19.10 -38.22 23.41
C VAL A 798 -20.08 -37.90 24.53
N GLU A 799 -19.77 -38.42 25.71
CA GLU A 799 -20.54 -38.23 26.94
C GLU A 799 -19.60 -37.84 28.08
N GLY A 800 -20.15 -37.28 29.16
CA GLY A 800 -19.39 -36.92 30.36
C GLY A 800 -18.54 -35.65 30.23
N ILE A 801 -18.73 -34.84 29.19
CA ILE A 801 -18.22 -33.45 29.19
C ILE A 801 -19.00 -32.67 30.23
N ALA A 802 -18.29 -32.07 31.19
CA ALA A 802 -18.90 -31.23 32.21
C ALA A 802 -19.55 -30.00 31.57
N GLN A 803 -20.69 -29.55 32.13
CA GLN A 803 -21.34 -28.33 31.65
C GLN A 803 -20.42 -27.13 31.84
N ALA A 804 -20.42 -26.23 30.84
CA ALA A 804 -19.76 -24.95 30.98
C ALA A 804 -20.34 -24.23 32.20
N ARG A 805 -19.46 -23.61 32.99
CA ARG A 805 -19.90 -22.93 34.21
C ARG A 805 -19.16 -21.62 34.44
N PRO A 806 -19.79 -20.67 35.14
CA PRO A 806 -19.17 -19.39 35.45
C PRO A 806 -17.98 -19.56 36.40
N VAL A 807 -16.99 -18.67 36.28
CA VAL A 807 -16.00 -18.47 37.34
C VAL A 807 -16.67 -17.70 38.47
N ALA A 808 -17.22 -18.44 39.43
CA ALA A 808 -18.00 -17.89 40.53
C ALA A 808 -17.15 -17.16 41.58
N GLY A 809 -17.77 -16.21 42.28
CA GLY A 809 -17.17 -15.46 43.39
C GLY A 809 -16.80 -14.03 43.01
N SER A 810 -16.65 -13.18 44.03
CA SER A 810 -16.25 -11.81 43.84
C SER A 810 -14.84 -11.72 43.30
N CYS A 811 -14.62 -10.78 42.39
CA CYS A 811 -13.33 -10.55 41.76
C CYS A 811 -12.65 -9.38 42.44
N GLU A 812 -11.41 -9.58 42.89
CA GLU A 812 -10.55 -8.45 43.25
C GLU A 812 -10.11 -7.75 41.96
N VAL A 813 -10.37 -6.46 41.83
CA VAL A 813 -9.98 -5.65 40.67
C VAL A 813 -8.97 -4.61 41.13
N ARG A 814 -7.77 -4.64 40.56
CA ARG A 814 -6.70 -3.67 40.84
C ARG A 814 -6.48 -2.76 39.65
N PHE A 815 -6.64 -1.46 39.84
CA PHE A 815 -6.43 -0.47 38.78
C PHE A 815 -4.99 0.02 38.77
N ALA A 816 -4.43 0.25 37.58
CA ALA A 816 -3.11 0.86 37.46
C ALA A 816 -3.04 2.20 38.22
N PRO A 817 -1.98 2.44 39.01
CA PRO A 817 -1.88 3.62 39.86
C PRO A 817 -1.79 4.92 39.04
N GLY A 818 -2.12 6.05 39.69
CA GLY A 818 -1.96 7.40 39.12
C GLY A 818 -3.19 7.98 38.40
N TRP A 819 -4.22 7.17 38.13
CA TRP A 819 -5.40 7.59 37.34
C TRP A 819 -6.65 7.93 38.18
N GLY A 820 -6.51 7.92 39.50
CA GLY A 820 -7.56 8.29 40.45
C GLY A 820 -8.41 7.12 40.92
N ALA A 821 -8.48 6.02 40.16
CA ALA A 821 -9.14 4.79 40.58
C ALA A 821 -8.51 4.21 41.86
N PRO A 822 -9.29 3.50 42.70
CA PRO A 822 -8.77 2.85 43.90
C PRO A 822 -7.73 1.79 43.55
N GLU A 823 -6.77 1.56 44.46
CA GLU A 823 -5.73 0.55 44.28
C GLU A 823 -6.32 -0.86 44.11
N SER A 824 -7.39 -1.17 44.84
CA SER A 824 -8.15 -2.42 44.73
C SER A 824 -9.62 -2.22 45.13
N ILE A 825 -10.52 -2.96 44.49
CA ILE A 825 -11.95 -3.04 44.85
C ILE A 825 -12.48 -4.45 44.58
N SER A 826 -13.47 -4.90 45.34
CA SER A 826 -14.18 -6.16 45.08
C SER A 826 -15.37 -5.90 44.15
N PHE A 827 -15.42 -6.61 43.01
CA PHE A 827 -16.58 -6.63 42.12
C PHE A 827 -17.35 -7.91 42.39
N GLU A 828 -18.56 -7.79 42.95
CA GLU A 828 -19.49 -8.92 43.10
C GLU A 828 -20.04 -9.39 41.74
N GLU A 829 -20.19 -8.44 40.81
CA GLU A 829 -20.60 -8.68 39.42
C GLU A 829 -19.68 -7.90 38.47
N LEU A 830 -19.42 -8.47 37.29
CA LEU A 830 -18.60 -7.84 36.25
C LEU A 830 -19.39 -6.76 35.52
N ILE A 831 -19.31 -5.54 36.03
CA ILE A 831 -19.94 -4.35 35.45
C ILE A 831 -18.96 -3.57 34.55
N PRO A 832 -19.45 -2.96 33.44
CA PRO A 832 -18.65 -2.05 32.64
C PRO A 832 -18.14 -0.87 33.48
N TRP A 833 -16.86 -0.53 33.37
CA TRP A 833 -16.29 0.55 34.20
C TRP A 833 -16.99 1.88 33.93
N ASN A 834 -17.34 2.17 32.68
CA ASN A 834 -18.04 3.39 32.25
C ASN A 834 -19.44 3.57 32.86
N GLU A 835 -19.99 2.55 33.51
CA GLU A 835 -21.27 2.58 34.23
C GLU A 835 -21.11 2.54 35.76
N HIS A 836 -19.87 2.41 36.24
CA HIS A 836 -19.57 2.28 37.67
C HIS A 836 -20.00 3.55 38.45
N PRO A 837 -20.55 3.42 39.68
CA PRO A 837 -20.98 4.58 40.48
C PRO A 837 -19.82 5.47 40.92
N ASP A 838 -18.65 4.90 41.24
CA ASP A 838 -17.41 5.65 41.49
C ASP A 838 -16.90 6.29 40.19
N GLU A 839 -16.86 7.63 40.17
CA GLU A 839 -16.37 8.40 39.03
C GLU A 839 -14.91 8.10 38.68
N ALA A 840 -14.09 7.74 39.66
CA ALA A 840 -12.69 7.42 39.43
C ALA A 840 -12.51 6.16 38.57
N ILE A 841 -13.41 5.18 38.73
CA ILE A 841 -13.51 3.98 37.88
C ILE A 841 -14.24 4.32 36.59
N ARG A 842 -15.32 5.12 36.65
CA ARG A 842 -16.13 5.52 35.49
C ARG A 842 -15.32 6.12 34.36
N TYR A 843 -14.38 7.00 34.70
CA TYR A 843 -13.51 7.69 33.76
C TYR A 843 -12.10 7.08 33.71
N PHE A 844 -11.90 5.85 34.19
CA PHE A 844 -10.59 5.20 34.16
C PHE A 844 -10.13 4.92 32.73
N SER A 845 -8.85 5.15 32.46
CA SER A 845 -8.17 4.69 31.26
C SER A 845 -6.83 4.06 31.63
N GLY A 846 -6.56 2.86 31.13
CA GLY A 846 -5.37 2.09 31.45
C GLY A 846 -5.68 0.60 31.59
N THR A 847 -4.85 -0.10 32.36
CA THR A 847 -5.03 -1.52 32.68
C THR A 847 -5.64 -1.68 34.08
N ALA A 848 -6.62 -2.58 34.20
CA ALA A 848 -7.00 -3.16 35.50
C ALA A 848 -6.82 -4.68 35.49
N THR A 849 -6.27 -5.22 36.57
CA THR A 849 -6.07 -6.65 36.77
C THR A 849 -7.22 -7.22 37.58
N TYR A 850 -7.98 -8.13 36.97
CA TYR A 850 -9.00 -8.94 37.62
C TYR A 850 -8.36 -10.20 38.18
N ARG A 851 -8.48 -10.43 39.49
CA ARG A 851 -7.99 -11.61 40.17
C ARG A 851 -9.15 -12.41 40.74
N ASN A 852 -9.22 -13.67 40.34
CA ASN A 852 -10.20 -14.63 40.85
C ASN A 852 -9.56 -16.02 40.96
N THR A 853 -10.27 -16.96 41.57
CA THR A 853 -9.82 -18.36 41.69
C THR A 853 -10.94 -19.30 41.32
N PHE A 854 -10.58 -20.45 40.76
CA PHE A 854 -11.55 -21.51 40.47
C PHE A 854 -10.96 -22.87 40.83
N GLU A 855 -11.83 -23.81 41.17
CA GLU A 855 -11.42 -25.18 41.48
C GLU A 855 -11.76 -26.12 40.34
N LEU A 856 -10.86 -27.04 40.03
CA LEU A 856 -11.10 -28.13 39.08
C LEU A 856 -10.89 -29.48 39.78
N ASP A 857 -11.71 -30.47 39.48
CA ASP A 857 -11.40 -31.85 39.87
C ASP A 857 -10.24 -32.42 39.02
N ALA A 858 -9.75 -33.61 39.38
CA ALA A 858 -8.64 -34.24 38.69
C ALA A 858 -8.94 -34.56 37.21
N SER A 859 -10.19 -34.89 36.88
CA SER A 859 -10.61 -35.20 35.50
C SER A 859 -10.71 -33.93 34.65
N GLN A 860 -11.24 -32.84 35.21
CA GLN A 860 -11.33 -31.54 34.55
C GLN A 860 -9.94 -30.95 34.28
N ALA A 861 -9.04 -31.02 35.26
CA ALA A 861 -7.70 -30.45 35.14
C ALA A 861 -6.80 -31.20 34.14
N THR A 862 -7.09 -32.48 33.87
CA THR A 862 -6.36 -33.30 32.89
C THR A 862 -7.01 -33.30 31.49
N GLY A 863 -8.26 -32.85 31.39
CA GLY A 863 -9.01 -32.73 30.14
C GLY A 863 -8.74 -31.43 29.36
N LEU A 864 -9.54 -31.19 28.32
CA LEU A 864 -9.52 -29.91 27.62
C LEU A 864 -10.28 -28.88 28.44
N VAL A 865 -9.69 -27.70 28.62
CA VAL A 865 -10.31 -26.59 29.33
C VAL A 865 -10.06 -25.32 28.55
N ARG A 866 -11.09 -24.53 28.31
CA ARG A 866 -11.01 -23.22 27.67
C ARG A 866 -11.71 -22.19 28.53
N LEU A 867 -11.13 -21.00 28.62
CA LEU A 867 -11.74 -19.84 29.26
C LEU A 867 -12.41 -18.99 28.19
N GLN A 868 -13.70 -18.73 28.35
CA GLN A 868 -14.45 -17.74 27.57
C GLN A 868 -14.51 -16.45 28.38
N LEU A 869 -14.08 -15.34 27.79
CA LEU A 869 -13.92 -14.07 28.51
C LEU A 869 -15.19 -13.22 28.53
N GLY A 870 -16.26 -13.65 27.87
CA GLY A 870 -17.43 -12.81 27.62
C GLY A 870 -17.05 -11.65 26.69
N GLU A 871 -17.35 -10.42 27.10
CA GLU A 871 -17.00 -9.22 26.35
C GLU A 871 -15.80 -8.51 26.98
N VAL A 872 -14.73 -8.35 26.19
CA VAL A 872 -13.52 -7.63 26.59
C VAL A 872 -13.51 -6.26 25.94
N CYS A 873 -13.46 -5.20 26.75
CA CYS A 873 -13.38 -3.82 26.28
C CYS A 873 -12.05 -3.18 26.76
N GLN A 874 -10.91 -3.34 26.06
CA GLN A 874 -10.81 -3.72 24.64
C GLN A 874 -9.75 -4.81 24.34
N ILE A 875 -8.79 -5.04 25.23
CA ILE A 875 -7.74 -6.09 25.10
C ILE A 875 -7.53 -6.76 26.46
N ALA A 876 -7.30 -8.08 26.48
CA ALA A 876 -7.01 -8.84 27.68
C ALA A 876 -5.69 -9.63 27.59
N GLU A 877 -4.88 -9.61 28.64
CA GLU A 877 -3.77 -10.55 28.83
C GLU A 877 -4.13 -11.51 29.98
N ILE A 878 -3.96 -12.81 29.75
CA ILE A 878 -4.44 -13.84 30.68
C ILE A 878 -3.25 -14.56 31.31
N ARG A 879 -3.28 -14.70 32.63
CA ARG A 879 -2.35 -15.54 33.39
C ARG A 879 -3.14 -16.52 34.27
N VAL A 880 -2.69 -17.77 34.30
CA VAL A 880 -3.24 -18.80 35.20
C VAL A 880 -2.10 -19.45 35.95
N ASN A 881 -2.21 -19.52 37.28
CA ASN A 881 -1.16 -20.02 38.18
C ASN A 881 0.20 -19.34 37.93
N GLY A 882 0.20 -18.04 37.63
CA GLY A 882 1.40 -17.26 37.30
C GLY A 882 1.96 -17.47 35.89
N ARG A 883 1.39 -18.38 35.09
CA ARG A 883 1.82 -18.63 33.70
C ARG A 883 1.05 -17.74 32.72
N PRO A 884 1.72 -16.92 31.88
CA PRO A 884 1.07 -16.17 30.81
C PRO A 884 0.59 -17.10 29.70
N LEU A 885 -0.64 -16.87 29.25
CA LEU A 885 -1.30 -17.64 28.18
C LEU A 885 -1.56 -16.81 26.91
N GLY A 886 -1.07 -15.58 26.89
CA GLY A 886 -1.11 -14.69 25.72
C GLY A 886 -2.07 -13.52 25.87
N VAL A 887 -2.17 -12.76 24.79
CA VAL A 887 -3.00 -11.55 24.66
C VAL A 887 -4.16 -11.84 23.71
N VAL A 888 -5.39 -11.67 24.20
CA VAL A 888 -6.62 -11.76 23.41
C VAL A 888 -7.04 -10.34 23.02
N TRP A 889 -6.93 -10.03 21.74
CA TRP A 889 -7.15 -8.70 21.17
C TRP A 889 -8.19 -8.69 20.04
N THR A 890 -8.71 -9.86 19.67
CA THR A 890 -9.74 -10.06 18.64
C THR A 890 -10.48 -11.37 18.90
N ALA A 891 -11.58 -11.61 18.19
CA ALA A 891 -12.38 -12.82 18.33
C ALA A 891 -11.64 -14.07 17.81
N PRO A 892 -11.92 -15.27 18.37
CA PRO A 892 -12.81 -15.50 19.51
C PRO A 892 -12.20 -15.01 20.83
N TRP A 893 -13.02 -14.42 21.70
CA TRP A 893 -12.62 -13.86 22.99
C TRP A 893 -12.40 -14.98 24.04
N SER A 894 -11.43 -15.86 23.77
CA SER A 894 -11.19 -17.09 24.52
C SER A 894 -9.72 -17.46 24.58
N VAL A 895 -9.33 -18.27 25.56
CA VAL A 895 -7.97 -18.80 25.70
C VAL A 895 -7.98 -20.28 26.13
N ASP A 896 -7.13 -21.08 25.50
CA ASP A 896 -6.94 -22.50 25.84
C ASP A 896 -6.16 -22.60 27.16
N LEU A 897 -6.78 -23.23 28.18
CA LEU A 897 -6.18 -23.45 29.49
C LEU A 897 -5.56 -24.86 29.63
N THR A 898 -5.68 -25.69 28.59
CA THR A 898 -5.25 -27.10 28.63
C THR A 898 -3.77 -27.20 29.00
N GLY A 899 -3.47 -27.95 30.06
CA GLY A 899 -2.10 -28.11 30.58
C GLY A 899 -1.53 -26.89 31.33
N ALA A 900 -2.31 -25.83 31.54
CA ALA A 900 -1.95 -24.69 32.39
C ALA A 900 -2.67 -24.72 33.76
N VAL A 901 -3.73 -25.50 33.88
CA VAL A 901 -4.52 -25.70 35.10
C VAL A 901 -4.08 -26.94 35.87
N LYS A 902 -4.46 -27.02 37.14
CA LYS A 902 -4.17 -28.15 38.05
C LYS A 902 -5.43 -28.58 38.83
N PRO A 903 -5.47 -29.81 39.37
CA PRO A 903 -6.53 -30.21 40.30
C PRO A 903 -6.55 -29.33 41.54
N GLY A 904 -7.74 -29.11 42.09
CA GLY A 904 -7.99 -28.17 43.18
C GLY A 904 -7.95 -26.72 42.71
N LYS A 905 -7.48 -25.82 43.58
CA LYS A 905 -7.51 -24.38 43.39
C LYS A 905 -6.53 -23.89 42.32
N ASN A 906 -7.02 -23.10 41.39
CA ASN A 906 -6.28 -22.37 40.37
C ASN A 906 -6.43 -20.86 40.58
N GLU A 907 -5.35 -20.12 40.42
CA GLU A 907 -5.38 -18.66 40.43
C GLU A 907 -5.47 -18.12 39.01
N MET A 908 -6.34 -17.15 38.78
CA MET A 908 -6.54 -16.52 37.49
C MET A 908 -6.34 -15.01 37.62
N GLU A 909 -5.60 -14.45 36.67
CA GLU A 909 -5.44 -13.02 36.49
C GLU A 909 -5.77 -12.65 35.04
N ILE A 910 -6.58 -11.61 34.86
CA ILE A 910 -6.92 -11.05 33.56
C ILE A 910 -6.62 -9.55 33.61
N ASP A 911 -5.59 -9.13 32.88
CA ASP A 911 -5.28 -7.71 32.69
C ASP A 911 -6.12 -7.17 31.54
N VAL A 912 -7.15 -6.39 31.83
CA VAL A 912 -7.96 -5.72 30.81
C VAL A 912 -7.48 -4.31 30.61
N THR A 913 -7.27 -3.91 29.36
CA THR A 913 -6.83 -2.56 28.99
C THR A 913 -7.83 -1.90 28.06
N ASN A 914 -8.32 -0.71 28.43
CA ASN A 914 -9.23 0.10 27.62
C ASN A 914 -8.46 1.24 26.90
N LEU A 915 -9.17 2.29 26.45
CA LEU A 915 -8.62 3.42 25.67
C LEU A 915 -8.59 4.72 26.47
N TRP A 916 -7.81 5.72 26.03
CA TRP A 916 -7.72 7.04 26.70
C TRP A 916 -9.00 7.87 26.68
N ALA A 917 -9.95 7.56 25.79
CA ALA A 917 -11.17 8.34 25.58
C ALA A 917 -11.89 8.67 26.90
N ASN A 918 -12.11 7.69 27.77
CA ASN A 918 -12.88 7.89 29.00
C ASN A 918 -12.19 8.86 29.98
N ARG A 919 -10.86 8.76 30.14
CA ARG A 919 -10.10 9.67 30.99
C ARG A 919 -10.05 11.08 30.40
N LEU A 920 -9.92 11.21 29.09
CA LEU A 920 -9.96 12.51 28.40
C LEU A 920 -11.34 13.20 28.54
N ILE A 921 -12.44 12.44 28.40
CA ILE A 921 -13.82 12.92 28.64
C ILE A 921 -14.00 13.35 30.09
N GLY A 922 -13.50 12.55 31.04
CA GLY A 922 -13.55 12.89 32.47
C GLY A 922 -12.77 14.17 32.79
N ASP A 923 -11.59 14.34 32.22
CA ASP A 923 -10.73 15.51 32.45
C ASP A 923 -11.25 16.79 31.79
N ALA A 924 -11.99 16.68 30.69
CA ALA A 924 -12.64 17.82 30.04
C ALA A 924 -13.60 18.57 30.99
N ARG A 925 -14.14 17.89 32.01
CA ARG A 925 -15.00 18.47 33.07
C ARG A 925 -14.24 19.33 34.06
N LEU A 926 -12.94 19.09 34.21
CA LEU A 926 -12.11 19.69 35.25
C LEU A 926 -11.46 21.01 34.78
N PRO A 927 -11.12 21.92 35.71
CA PRO A 927 -10.13 22.97 35.48
C PRO A 927 -8.80 22.37 35.03
N GLU A 928 -8.06 23.09 34.18
CA GLU A 928 -6.83 22.58 33.55
C GLU A 928 -5.80 22.09 34.56
N GLU A 929 -5.63 22.82 35.66
CA GLU A 929 -4.73 22.49 36.77
C GLU A 929 -5.10 21.22 37.55
N LYS A 930 -6.33 20.71 37.36
CA LYS A 930 -6.81 19.46 37.98
C LYS A 930 -6.85 18.28 37.01
N ARG A 931 -6.54 18.49 35.72
CA ARG A 931 -6.53 17.42 34.72
C ARG A 931 -5.32 16.51 34.94
N ARG A 932 -5.52 15.21 34.77
CA ARG A 932 -4.45 14.19 34.87
C ARG A 932 -3.77 14.00 33.52
N THR A 933 -4.55 14.11 32.44
CA THR A 933 -4.08 14.00 31.07
C THR A 933 -3.43 15.29 30.59
N LYS A 934 -2.41 15.15 29.74
CA LYS A 934 -1.71 16.25 29.06
C LYS A 934 -1.54 15.87 27.59
N THR A 935 -1.97 16.77 26.71
CA THR A 935 -1.92 16.60 25.26
C THR A 935 -2.06 17.96 24.57
N ASN A 936 -1.63 18.06 23.31
CA ASN A 936 -1.82 19.25 22.46
C ASN A 936 -3.22 19.30 21.82
N LEU A 937 -4.06 18.28 22.01
CA LEU A 937 -5.47 18.36 21.64
C LEU A 937 -6.21 19.35 22.53
N GLN A 938 -6.97 20.27 21.93
CA GLN A 938 -7.80 21.19 22.69
C GLN A 938 -8.97 20.44 23.35
N LEU A 939 -8.93 20.35 24.68
CA LEU A 939 -10.02 19.77 25.48
C LEU A 939 -11.17 20.78 25.62
N HIS A 940 -12.40 20.35 25.36
CA HIS A 940 -13.55 21.25 25.29
C HIS A 940 -14.55 21.01 26.42
N ARG A 941 -15.19 22.08 26.92
CA ARG A 941 -16.36 21.98 27.81
C ARG A 941 -17.63 22.21 27.00
N GLY A 942 -18.63 21.34 27.19
CA GLY A 942 -19.92 21.45 26.49
C GLY A 942 -19.93 20.85 25.06
N PRO A 943 -21.00 21.08 24.28
CA PRO A 943 -21.22 20.39 23.01
C PRO A 943 -20.31 20.94 21.90
N ALA A 944 -19.72 20.04 21.10
CA ALA A 944 -18.84 20.39 19.99
C ALA A 944 -19.57 20.50 18.64
N LYS A 945 -19.02 21.34 17.73
CA LYS A 945 -19.27 21.24 16.29
C LYS A 945 -18.28 20.23 15.71
N LEU A 946 -18.57 18.93 15.88
CA LEU A 946 -17.76 17.76 15.50
C LEU A 946 -16.71 18.00 14.38
N ARG A 947 -15.49 18.43 14.74
CA ARG A 947 -14.35 18.47 13.80
C ARG A 947 -13.36 17.35 14.12
N PRO A 948 -12.81 16.66 13.10
CA PRO A 948 -11.95 15.49 13.29
C PRO A 948 -10.72 15.65 14.19
N PHE A 949 -10.20 16.87 14.30
CA PHE A 949 -8.96 17.24 15.00
C PHE A 949 -9.20 17.78 16.43
N GLN A 950 -10.45 17.80 16.90
CA GLN A 950 -10.77 18.32 18.24
C GLN A 950 -10.55 17.27 19.33
N GLY A 951 -10.16 17.74 20.52
CA GLY A 951 -10.16 16.91 21.72
C GLY A 951 -11.57 16.59 22.22
N TYR A 952 -11.64 15.77 23.27
CA TYR A 952 -12.90 15.30 23.85
C TYR A 952 -13.65 16.41 24.60
N THR A 953 -14.98 16.27 24.65
CA THR A 953 -15.84 17.09 25.51
C THR A 953 -16.34 16.35 26.74
N SER A 954 -16.79 17.08 27.75
CA SER A 954 -17.43 16.51 28.94
C SER A 954 -18.75 15.79 28.68
N GLU A 955 -19.38 16.07 27.54
CA GLU A 955 -20.69 15.55 27.11
C GLU A 955 -20.57 14.40 26.11
N ASP A 956 -19.36 14.11 25.65
CA ASP A 956 -19.12 12.95 24.79
C ASP A 956 -19.50 11.65 25.51
N PRO A 957 -20.11 10.68 24.80
CA PRO A 957 -20.44 9.39 25.39
C PRO A 957 -19.16 8.65 25.79
N LEU A 958 -19.17 8.06 26.99
CA LEU A 958 -18.08 7.18 27.41
C LEU A 958 -18.05 5.93 26.55
N MET A 959 -16.84 5.48 26.23
CA MET A 959 -16.62 4.21 25.57
C MET A 959 -16.82 3.09 26.59
N ARG A 960 -17.43 1.99 26.15
CA ARG A 960 -17.54 0.79 26.97
C ARG A 960 -16.14 0.28 27.35
N SER A 961 -15.96 -0.14 28.60
CA SER A 961 -14.64 -0.51 29.12
C SER A 961 -14.69 -1.56 30.23
N GLY A 962 -13.64 -2.37 30.30
CA GLY A 962 -13.47 -3.41 31.31
C GLY A 962 -13.84 -4.81 30.81
N LEU A 963 -13.88 -5.76 31.74
CA LEU A 963 -14.40 -7.11 31.51
C LEU A 963 -15.90 -7.09 31.79
N VAL A 964 -16.71 -7.47 30.80
CA VAL A 964 -18.17 -7.37 30.88
C VAL A 964 -18.80 -8.71 30.55
N GLY A 965 -19.89 -9.02 31.26
CA GLY A 965 -20.59 -10.29 31.13
C GLY A 965 -19.90 -11.38 31.93
N GLU A 966 -20.16 -12.62 31.56
CA GLU A 966 -19.78 -13.77 32.36
C GLU A 966 -18.53 -14.47 31.80
N VAL A 967 -17.50 -14.61 32.66
CA VAL A 967 -16.33 -15.44 32.36
C VAL A 967 -16.69 -16.89 32.66
N THR A 968 -16.60 -17.76 31.66
CA THR A 968 -17.00 -19.16 31.81
C THR A 968 -15.85 -20.12 31.52
N LEU A 969 -15.79 -21.20 32.30
CA LEU A 969 -14.96 -22.37 32.03
C LEU A 969 -15.76 -23.33 31.16
N GLU A 970 -15.23 -23.63 29.99
CA GLU A 970 -15.75 -24.62 29.08
C GLU A 970 -14.84 -25.84 29.08
N PHE A 971 -15.44 -27.03 29.19
CA PHE A 971 -14.73 -28.29 29.25
C PHE A 971 -14.89 -29.05 27.94
N GLY A 972 -13.88 -29.82 27.59
CA GLY A 972 -13.93 -30.66 26.41
C GLY A 972 -13.15 -31.94 26.58
N GLN A 973 -13.28 -32.80 25.59
CA GLN A 973 -12.56 -34.07 25.50
C GLN A 973 -11.88 -34.18 24.15
N GLU A 974 -10.65 -34.68 24.14
CA GLU A 974 -10.00 -35.09 22.91
C GLU A 974 -10.45 -36.51 22.55
N ARG A 975 -10.75 -36.72 21.27
CA ARG A 975 -11.19 -38.01 20.72
C ARG A 975 -10.52 -38.27 19.38
N LEU A 976 -10.50 -39.54 19.00
CA LEU A 976 -10.13 -39.98 17.67
C LEU A 976 -11.42 -40.30 16.90
N ALA A 977 -11.53 -39.74 15.70
CA ALA A 977 -12.48 -40.20 14.70
C ALA A 977 -11.72 -41.11 13.72
N ASP A 978 -11.94 -42.42 13.87
CA ASP A 978 -11.20 -43.50 13.18
C ASP A 978 -11.98 -44.15 12.02
#